data_AF-A0A936JXT2-F1
#
_entry.id   AF-A0A936JXT2-F1
#
_cell.length_a   1.000
_cell.length_b   1.000
_cell.length_c   1.000
_cell.angle_alpha   90.00
_cell.angle_beta   90.00
_cell.angle_gamma   90.00
#
_symmetry.space_group_name_H-M   'P 1'
#
loop_
_entity.id
_entity.type
_entity.pdbx_description
1 polymer ?
#
loop_
_entity_poly.entity_id
_entity_poly.type
_entity_poly.pdbx_seq_one_letter_code
_entity_poly.pdbx_strand_id
1 'polypeptide(L)'
;MKYALDNLVRDNIKNLKPYSSARHEFTGTASVFLDANENAYGSPLGVRYNRYPDPLQWQLKFQLAKIKGVPAEYICIGNGSDEIIDLAYRIFCNPGKDNVIICPPTYGMYAVNADINDVEIRKVNLTETFQLDVEGIMQATDTNTKLLFICSPNNPTGNNMNRADVELLLNNFPGIVIIDEAYINYSKQKTFIQELTEYPNLVVMQTLSKAWGLAALRLGLCYASLDIIDLFNKVKPPYNINEASQQMALEALQNTEQVNEWIKEAVLQKEILINKFNSFSFVKTVYPSDANFILIKVDDADLLYQYLASNEIVVRNRSKEAGCDNCLRISIGTPEENIILINTMKNMEPKTSELLNPPLTNGGQGAKKVLFIDRDGTLIKEAPPTYQLDDFSKLEFYPDMFYYMRRIAEELNYELVMVTNQDGLGTASFPEETFWPVQNLVMKSLANECVIFAEVIIDRTLPAENAPTRKPGTALLSRYINNPDYDLLNSYVIGDRITDMQLAKNLNCKGLWLNMDPTLGQTEISHTIDDLRKEVVVLETSGWADIYHYLKLPPRIVTHQRNTNETKITVEVNLDGSGKANNKTGLAFFDHMLDQVARHGNMDLAITCNGDLHIDEHHSIEDTGIALGEALAKALGDKKGIERYGFSVPSGRQVLPMDDCLSQVAIDFGGRSWIVWDATFKREKIGEMPTEMFFHFFKSFSDAARCNLNIKAEGENEHHKIESIFKAFAKVIKMAVKRDINNDSLPSTKGIL
;
A
#
# COMPACT_ATOMS: atom_id res chain seq x y z
N MET A 1 11.78 -47.08 -34.75
CA MET A 1 11.22 -48.20 -33.95
C MET A 1 9.74 -47.91 -33.77
N LYS A 2 8.85 -48.91 -33.89
CA LYS A 2 7.41 -48.70 -33.68
C LYS A 2 7.19 -48.37 -32.20
N TYR A 3 6.60 -47.22 -31.89
CA TYR A 3 6.27 -46.83 -30.51
C TYR A 3 5.43 -47.93 -29.85
N ALA A 4 5.82 -48.35 -28.65
CA ALA A 4 5.13 -49.37 -27.86
C ALA A 4 5.02 -48.88 -26.42
N LEU A 5 3.86 -48.34 -26.07
CA LEU A 5 3.56 -47.78 -24.74
C LEU A 5 3.90 -48.77 -23.62
N ASP A 6 3.63 -50.06 -23.81
CA ASP A 6 3.94 -51.12 -22.83
C ASP A 6 5.42 -51.15 -22.42
N ASN A 7 6.36 -50.73 -23.26
CA ASN A 7 7.78 -50.69 -22.89
C ASN A 7 8.14 -49.50 -21.98
N LEU A 8 7.25 -48.51 -21.87
CA LEU A 8 7.42 -47.32 -21.03
C LEU A 8 6.72 -47.45 -19.67
N VAL A 9 5.68 -48.29 -19.57
CA VAL A 9 4.97 -48.52 -18.30
C VAL A 9 5.81 -49.39 -17.36
N ARG A 10 5.87 -49.03 -16.08
CA ARG A 10 6.54 -49.86 -15.07
C ARG A 10 5.83 -51.20 -14.88
N ASP A 11 6.60 -52.25 -14.62
CA ASP A 11 6.03 -53.61 -14.52
C ASP A 11 5.06 -53.78 -13.35
N ASN A 12 5.29 -53.08 -12.22
CA ASN A 12 4.35 -53.09 -11.11
C ASN A 12 3.00 -52.43 -11.47
N ILE A 13 3.02 -51.42 -12.35
CA ILE A 13 1.81 -50.72 -12.81
C ILE A 13 1.05 -51.55 -13.84
N LYS A 14 1.74 -52.26 -14.74
CA LYS A 14 1.10 -53.24 -15.65
C LYS A 14 0.33 -54.29 -14.87
N ASN A 15 0.95 -54.84 -13.83
CA ASN A 15 0.38 -55.90 -13.00
C ASN A 15 -0.56 -55.40 -11.89
N LEU A 16 -0.67 -54.07 -11.70
CA LEU A 16 -1.55 -53.48 -10.71
C LEU A 16 -3.01 -53.91 -10.97
N LYS A 17 -3.72 -54.32 -9.94
CA LYS A 17 -5.18 -54.47 -9.98
C LYS A 17 -5.78 -53.19 -9.38
N PRO A 18 -6.48 -52.36 -10.17
CA PRO A 18 -7.03 -51.12 -9.65
C PRO A 18 -8.08 -51.40 -8.58
N TYR A 19 -8.24 -50.48 -7.65
CA TYR A 19 -9.34 -50.53 -6.69
C TYR A 19 -10.67 -50.42 -7.45
N SER A 20 -11.52 -51.43 -7.30
CA SER A 20 -12.87 -51.44 -7.87
C SER A 20 -13.88 -51.04 -6.79
N SER A 21 -14.66 -50.00 -7.05
CA SER A 21 -15.82 -49.67 -6.21
C SER A 21 -17.08 -50.27 -6.83
N ALA A 22 -18.12 -50.54 -6.02
CA ALA A 22 -19.40 -51.00 -6.56
C ALA A 22 -20.00 -50.03 -7.60
N ARG A 23 -19.67 -48.73 -7.50
CA ARG A 23 -20.06 -47.68 -8.46
C ARG A 23 -19.24 -47.69 -9.75
N HIS A 24 -18.06 -48.30 -9.73
CA HIS A 24 -17.26 -48.56 -10.93
C HIS A 24 -17.82 -49.75 -11.71
N GLU A 25 -18.33 -50.78 -11.00
CA GLU A 25 -18.87 -52.01 -11.61
C GLU A 25 -20.31 -51.85 -12.12
N PHE A 26 -21.06 -50.91 -11.56
CA PHE A 26 -22.46 -50.68 -11.93
C PHE A 26 -22.59 -49.74 -13.14
N THR A 27 -23.14 -50.26 -14.24
CA THR A 27 -23.50 -49.47 -15.43
C THR A 27 -24.98 -49.08 -15.38
N GLY A 28 -25.29 -47.82 -15.05
CA GLY A 28 -26.66 -47.28 -15.05
C GLY A 28 -26.89 -46.18 -14.02
N THR A 29 -28.13 -45.71 -13.86
CA THR A 29 -28.53 -44.76 -12.81
C THR A 29 -29.12 -45.53 -11.63
N ALA A 30 -28.40 -45.64 -10.51
CA ALA A 30 -28.93 -46.24 -9.30
C ALA A 30 -29.72 -45.21 -8.49
N SER A 31 -30.91 -45.61 -8.01
CA SER A 31 -31.75 -44.78 -7.13
C SER A 31 -31.43 -44.97 -5.65
N VAL A 32 -30.73 -46.05 -5.28
CA VAL A 32 -30.41 -46.42 -3.90
C VAL A 32 -28.95 -46.89 -3.82
N PHE A 33 -28.15 -46.22 -2.98
CA PHE A 33 -26.75 -46.57 -2.72
C PHE A 33 -26.57 -47.09 -1.28
N LEU A 34 -26.24 -48.37 -1.13
CA LEU A 34 -25.97 -49.08 0.14
C LEU A 34 -24.66 -49.88 0.04
N ASP A 35 -23.66 -49.28 -0.61
CA ASP A 35 -22.45 -49.95 -1.07
C ASP A 35 -21.18 -49.58 -0.28
N ALA A 36 -21.14 -48.41 0.36
CA ALA A 36 -19.89 -47.81 0.86
C ALA A 36 -19.91 -47.37 2.34
N ASN A 37 -20.81 -47.91 3.18
CA ASN A 37 -20.93 -47.58 4.62
C ASN A 37 -21.10 -46.08 4.93
N GLU A 38 -21.74 -45.35 4.03
CA GLU A 38 -21.97 -43.91 4.15
C GLU A 38 -23.12 -43.59 5.12
N ASN A 39 -23.12 -42.38 5.70
CA ASN A 39 -24.23 -41.94 6.54
C ASN A 39 -25.52 -41.80 5.69
N ALA A 40 -26.51 -42.63 5.98
CA ALA A 40 -27.77 -42.67 5.23
C ALA A 40 -28.66 -41.43 5.43
N TYR A 41 -28.48 -40.68 6.52
CA TYR A 41 -29.39 -39.59 6.92
C TYR A 41 -29.11 -38.25 6.22
N GLY A 42 -28.00 -38.12 5.51
CA GLY A 42 -27.64 -36.89 4.79
C GLY A 42 -26.40 -36.19 5.32
N SER A 43 -26.25 -34.92 4.96
CA SER A 43 -25.17 -34.03 5.36
C SER A 43 -25.68 -33.01 6.37
N PRO A 44 -24.85 -32.53 7.32
CA PRO A 44 -25.20 -31.41 8.19
C PRO A 44 -25.23 -30.05 7.46
N LEU A 45 -25.00 -30.03 6.14
CA LEU A 45 -25.04 -28.85 5.28
C LEU A 45 -26.35 -28.82 4.47
N GLY A 46 -26.68 -27.64 3.91
CA GLY A 46 -27.85 -27.48 3.03
C GLY A 46 -27.79 -28.31 1.73
N VAL A 47 -26.60 -28.83 1.39
CA VAL A 47 -26.36 -29.72 0.24
C VAL A 47 -25.94 -31.11 0.75
N ARG A 48 -26.44 -32.17 0.12
CA ARG A 48 -26.16 -33.57 0.49
C ARG A 48 -24.80 -34.03 -0.05
N TYR A 49 -23.78 -34.02 0.80
CA TYR A 49 -22.42 -34.55 0.52
C TYR A 49 -22.11 -35.87 1.22
N ASN A 50 -23.12 -36.57 1.73
CA ASN A 50 -22.94 -37.82 2.47
C ASN A 50 -22.61 -39.04 1.59
N ARG A 51 -22.59 -38.88 0.27
CA ARG A 51 -22.28 -39.94 -0.69
C ARG A 51 -20.99 -39.63 -1.42
N TYR A 52 -20.15 -40.64 -1.65
CA TYR A 52 -18.97 -40.57 -2.48
C TYR A 52 -19.34 -40.08 -3.89
N PRO A 53 -18.46 -39.32 -4.56
CA PRO A 53 -18.75 -38.82 -5.89
C PRO A 53 -18.60 -39.91 -6.97
N ASP A 54 -18.93 -39.56 -8.22
CA ASP A 54 -18.55 -40.34 -9.39
C ASP A 54 -17.00 -40.49 -9.44
N PRO A 55 -16.46 -41.71 -9.38
CA PRO A 55 -15.02 -41.95 -9.36
C PRO A 55 -14.31 -41.61 -10.69
N LEU A 56 -15.05 -41.50 -11.80
CA LEU A 56 -14.50 -41.16 -13.11
C LEU A 56 -14.94 -39.79 -13.63
N GLN A 57 -15.75 -39.06 -12.88
CA GLN A 57 -16.17 -37.68 -13.16
C GLN A 57 -16.81 -37.51 -14.55
N TRP A 58 -17.62 -38.47 -15.00
CA TRP A 58 -18.15 -38.52 -16.37
C TRP A 58 -18.94 -37.29 -16.77
N GLN A 59 -19.81 -36.77 -15.89
CA GLN A 59 -20.58 -35.57 -16.18
C GLN A 59 -19.68 -34.36 -16.48
N LEU A 60 -18.65 -34.18 -15.65
CA LEU A 60 -17.67 -33.11 -15.84
C LEU A 60 -16.86 -33.32 -17.12
N LYS A 61 -16.43 -34.56 -17.40
CA LYS A 61 -15.72 -34.90 -18.64
C LYS A 61 -16.56 -34.65 -19.89
N PHE A 62 -17.86 -34.97 -19.87
CA PHE A 62 -18.75 -34.69 -21.02
C PHE A 62 -18.92 -33.19 -21.29
N GLN A 63 -19.03 -32.36 -20.25
CA GLN A 63 -19.08 -30.90 -20.43
C GLN A 63 -17.76 -30.36 -20.96
N LEU A 64 -16.62 -30.81 -20.41
CA LEU A 64 -15.30 -30.45 -20.91
C LEU A 64 -15.10 -30.89 -22.35
N ALA A 65 -15.51 -32.12 -22.71
CA ALA A 65 -15.46 -32.65 -24.06
C ALA A 65 -16.21 -31.77 -25.06
N LYS A 66 -17.42 -31.31 -24.70
CA LYS A 66 -18.22 -30.39 -25.52
C LYS A 66 -17.50 -29.06 -25.76
N ILE A 67 -16.84 -28.51 -24.74
CA ILE A 67 -16.13 -27.23 -24.82
C ILE A 67 -14.81 -27.37 -25.60
N LYS A 68 -14.10 -28.47 -25.41
CA LYS A 68 -12.73 -28.68 -25.90
C LYS A 68 -12.66 -29.39 -27.25
N GLY A 69 -13.76 -30.01 -27.68
CA GLY A 69 -13.84 -30.71 -28.95
C GLY A 69 -13.02 -32.00 -28.99
N VAL A 70 -12.97 -32.74 -27.87
CA VAL A 70 -12.30 -34.05 -27.77
C VAL A 70 -13.22 -35.04 -27.06
N PRO A 71 -13.16 -36.36 -27.34
CA PRO A 71 -14.01 -37.33 -26.64
C PRO A 71 -13.74 -37.37 -25.14
N ALA A 72 -14.77 -37.64 -24.33
CA ALA A 72 -14.68 -37.61 -22.86
C ALA A 72 -13.73 -38.69 -22.30
N GLU A 73 -13.59 -39.80 -23.02
CA GLU A 73 -12.72 -40.93 -22.73
C GLU A 73 -11.23 -40.56 -22.84
N TYR A 74 -10.91 -39.48 -23.55
CA TYR A 74 -9.54 -38.97 -23.70
C TYR A 74 -9.16 -38.03 -22.55
N ILE A 75 -10.03 -37.88 -21.54
CA ILE A 75 -9.85 -36.93 -20.45
C ILE A 75 -9.64 -37.68 -19.12
N CYS A 76 -8.62 -37.29 -18.37
CA CYS A 76 -8.45 -37.60 -16.95
C CYS A 76 -8.41 -36.29 -16.15
N ILE A 77 -8.95 -36.30 -14.92
CA ILE A 77 -9.03 -35.12 -14.07
C ILE A 77 -8.27 -35.40 -12.78
N GLY A 78 -7.39 -34.48 -12.41
CA GLY A 78 -6.58 -34.55 -11.20
C GLY A 78 -6.79 -33.37 -10.25
N ASN A 79 -6.39 -33.54 -8.98
CA ASN A 79 -6.34 -32.50 -7.96
C ASN A 79 -5.29 -31.43 -8.31
N GLY A 80 -5.65 -30.56 -9.24
CA GLY A 80 -4.74 -29.68 -9.93
C GLY A 80 -3.87 -30.44 -10.93
N SER A 81 -3.10 -29.68 -11.71
CA SER A 81 -2.11 -30.23 -12.64
C SER A 81 -1.01 -31.01 -11.91
N ASP A 82 -0.78 -30.72 -10.63
CA ASP A 82 0.26 -31.35 -9.82
C ASP A 82 0.02 -32.86 -9.61
N GLU A 83 -1.24 -33.29 -9.42
CA GLU A 83 -1.57 -34.73 -9.33
C GLU A 83 -1.30 -35.46 -10.66
N ILE A 84 -1.52 -34.80 -11.80
CA ILE A 84 -1.24 -35.38 -13.12
C ILE A 84 0.27 -35.56 -13.32
N ILE A 85 1.08 -34.58 -12.89
CA ILE A 85 2.55 -34.67 -12.93
C ILE A 85 3.04 -35.86 -12.08
N ASP A 86 2.54 -35.98 -10.85
CA ASP A 86 2.92 -37.09 -9.95
C ASP A 86 2.52 -38.45 -10.54
N LEU A 87 1.30 -38.56 -11.09
CA LEU A 87 0.83 -39.78 -11.74
C LEU A 87 1.71 -40.18 -12.93
N ALA A 88 2.16 -39.22 -13.75
CA ALA A 88 3.07 -39.51 -14.86
C ALA A 88 4.38 -40.16 -14.37
N TYR A 89 5.01 -39.61 -13.32
CA TYR A 89 6.19 -40.24 -12.73
C TYR A 89 5.89 -41.63 -12.18
N ARG A 90 4.78 -41.79 -11.44
CA ARG A 90 4.39 -43.09 -10.88
C ARG A 90 4.11 -44.14 -11.94
N ILE A 91 3.61 -43.78 -13.11
CA ILE A 91 3.26 -44.70 -14.19
C ILE A 91 4.50 -45.12 -14.99
N PHE A 92 5.35 -44.15 -15.34
CA PHE A 92 6.38 -44.34 -16.38
C PHE A 92 7.81 -44.45 -15.84
N CYS A 93 8.11 -43.97 -14.63
CA CYS A 93 9.48 -43.94 -14.11
C CYS A 93 9.69 -44.92 -12.96
N ASN A 94 10.68 -45.80 -13.09
CA ASN A 94 11.19 -46.61 -11.99
C ASN A 94 12.11 -45.76 -11.09
N PRO A 95 11.77 -45.60 -9.80
CA PRO A 95 12.60 -44.88 -8.84
C PRO A 95 14.05 -45.40 -8.79
N GLY A 96 15.01 -44.48 -8.72
CA GLY A 96 16.45 -44.75 -8.66
C GLY A 96 17.07 -45.26 -9.97
N LYS A 97 16.31 -45.32 -11.07
CA LYS A 97 16.77 -45.88 -12.35
C LYS A 97 16.45 -45.00 -13.56
N ASP A 98 15.18 -44.63 -13.70
CA ASP A 98 14.74 -43.88 -14.87
C ASP A 98 14.97 -42.37 -14.67
N ASN A 99 15.03 -41.64 -15.78
CA ASN A 99 15.26 -40.19 -15.78
C ASN A 99 14.20 -39.43 -16.57
N VAL A 100 14.10 -38.13 -16.28
CA VAL A 100 13.22 -37.17 -16.94
C VAL A 100 14.02 -36.01 -17.50
N ILE A 101 13.60 -35.50 -18.66
CA ILE A 101 14.12 -34.25 -19.21
C ILE A 101 13.15 -33.10 -18.89
N ILE A 102 13.69 -32.03 -18.33
CA ILE A 102 13.00 -30.73 -18.18
C ILE A 102 13.81 -29.65 -18.88
N CYS A 103 13.14 -28.55 -19.26
CA CYS A 103 13.77 -27.47 -20.02
C CYS A 103 13.78 -26.12 -19.25
N PRO A 104 14.73 -25.86 -18.33
CA PRO A 104 14.76 -24.63 -17.55
C PRO A 104 15.09 -23.38 -18.40
N PRO A 105 14.57 -22.19 -18.06
CA PRO A 105 13.66 -21.92 -16.97
C PRO A 105 12.23 -22.38 -17.30
N THR A 106 11.63 -23.16 -16.42
CA THR A 106 10.26 -23.68 -16.59
C THR A 106 9.56 -23.89 -15.24
N TYR A 107 8.38 -24.50 -15.23
CA TYR A 107 7.59 -24.70 -14.03
C TYR A 107 8.26 -25.68 -13.06
N GLY A 108 8.50 -25.24 -11.83
CA GLY A 108 9.30 -25.98 -10.84
C GLY A 108 8.70 -27.31 -10.35
N MET A 109 7.38 -27.51 -10.48
CA MET A 109 6.75 -28.74 -9.97
C MET A 109 7.15 -30.01 -10.73
N TYR A 110 7.68 -29.89 -11.95
CA TYR A 110 8.25 -31.05 -12.66
C TYR A 110 9.45 -31.61 -11.88
N ALA A 111 10.36 -30.74 -11.44
CA ALA A 111 11.54 -31.12 -10.66
C ALA A 111 11.14 -31.63 -9.27
N VAL A 112 10.24 -30.91 -8.56
CA VAL A 112 9.78 -31.31 -7.23
C VAL A 112 9.17 -32.72 -7.23
N ASN A 113 8.34 -33.05 -8.22
CA ASN A 113 7.75 -34.39 -8.30
C ASN A 113 8.74 -35.47 -8.75
N ALA A 114 9.74 -35.12 -9.58
CA ALA A 114 10.84 -36.04 -9.88
C ALA A 114 11.62 -36.40 -8.61
N ASP A 115 11.99 -35.40 -7.81
CA ASP A 115 12.70 -35.58 -6.55
C ASP A 115 11.89 -36.43 -5.55
N ILE A 116 10.58 -36.17 -5.42
CA ILE A 116 9.67 -36.97 -4.56
C ILE A 116 9.62 -38.44 -5.01
N ASN A 117 9.67 -38.70 -6.31
CA ASN A 117 9.60 -40.04 -6.88
C ASN A 117 10.99 -40.70 -7.07
N ASP A 118 12.07 -40.06 -6.60
CA ASP A 118 13.46 -40.52 -6.77
C ASP A 118 13.81 -40.76 -8.25
N VAL A 119 13.52 -39.78 -9.10
CA VAL A 119 13.78 -39.81 -10.55
C VAL A 119 14.86 -38.80 -10.90
N GLU A 120 15.92 -39.23 -11.61
CA GLU A 120 17.00 -38.35 -12.04
C GLU A 120 16.48 -37.25 -12.99
N ILE A 121 16.84 -36.00 -12.72
CA ILE A 121 16.46 -34.85 -13.54
C ILE A 121 17.60 -34.47 -14.48
N ARG A 122 17.37 -34.57 -15.79
CA ARG A 122 18.23 -34.03 -16.83
C ARG A 122 17.72 -32.67 -17.27
N LYS A 123 18.55 -31.65 -17.09
CA LYS A 123 18.22 -30.26 -17.44
C LYS A 123 18.86 -29.92 -18.78
N VAL A 124 18.02 -29.60 -19.76
CA VAL A 124 18.46 -29.01 -21.03
C VAL A 124 17.89 -27.61 -21.09
N ASN A 125 18.71 -26.60 -20.83
CA ASN A 125 18.20 -25.23 -20.73
C ASN A 125 17.60 -24.77 -22.07
N LEU A 126 16.56 -23.96 -21.99
CA LEU A 126 16.05 -23.23 -23.14
C LEU A 126 17.15 -22.34 -23.72
N THR A 127 17.04 -22.06 -25.02
CA THR A 127 17.93 -21.13 -25.71
C THR A 127 17.82 -19.72 -25.14
N GLU A 128 18.71 -18.82 -25.55
CA GLU A 128 18.67 -17.39 -25.14
C GLU A 128 17.35 -16.68 -25.52
N THR A 129 16.63 -17.20 -26.51
CA THR A 129 15.30 -16.72 -26.93
C THR A 129 14.15 -17.49 -26.28
N PHE A 130 14.44 -18.29 -25.26
CA PHE A 130 13.51 -19.16 -24.53
C PHE A 130 12.77 -20.17 -25.41
N GLN A 131 13.45 -20.72 -26.42
CA GLN A 131 12.97 -21.84 -27.24
C GLN A 131 13.64 -23.17 -26.84
N LEU A 132 13.12 -24.28 -27.34
CA LEU A 132 13.65 -25.62 -27.06
C LEU A 132 14.99 -25.83 -27.78
N ASP A 133 15.99 -26.34 -27.05
CA ASP A 133 17.20 -26.90 -27.66
C ASP A 133 16.92 -28.36 -28.04
N VAL A 134 16.33 -28.57 -29.22
CA VAL A 134 15.92 -29.90 -29.69
C VAL A 134 17.12 -30.84 -29.79
N GLU A 135 18.27 -30.35 -30.27
CA GLU A 135 19.47 -31.17 -30.39
C GLU A 135 19.97 -31.59 -29.00
N GLY A 136 20.07 -30.65 -28.05
CA GLY A 136 20.44 -30.94 -26.67
C GLY A 136 19.49 -31.92 -25.98
N ILE A 137 18.17 -31.81 -26.20
CA ILE A 137 17.17 -32.75 -25.67
C ILE A 137 17.41 -34.17 -26.22
N MET A 138 17.66 -34.29 -27.51
CA MET A 138 17.94 -35.59 -28.14
C MET A 138 19.28 -36.17 -27.66
N GLN A 139 20.30 -35.34 -27.45
CA GLN A 139 21.60 -35.77 -26.90
C GLN A 139 21.51 -36.20 -25.43
N ALA A 140 20.64 -35.56 -24.63
CA ALA A 140 20.42 -35.90 -23.22
C ALA A 140 19.57 -37.16 -23.02
N THR A 141 19.01 -37.72 -24.09
CA THR A 141 18.16 -38.91 -24.05
C THR A 141 19.00 -40.20 -24.03
N ASP A 142 18.64 -41.13 -23.16
CA ASP A 142 19.17 -42.50 -23.16
C ASP A 142 18.08 -43.56 -23.02
N THR A 143 18.47 -44.82 -22.77
CA THR A 143 17.53 -45.95 -22.62
C THR A 143 16.64 -45.87 -21.37
N ASN A 144 17.03 -45.06 -20.38
CA ASN A 144 16.31 -44.85 -19.12
C ASN A 144 15.51 -43.53 -19.12
N THR A 145 15.61 -42.72 -20.17
CA THR A 145 14.80 -41.51 -20.32
C THR A 145 13.35 -41.87 -20.64
N LYS A 146 12.42 -41.50 -19.75
CA LYS A 146 10.99 -41.87 -19.87
C LYS A 146 10.05 -40.71 -20.14
N LEU A 147 10.36 -39.54 -19.61
CA LEU A 147 9.49 -38.36 -19.68
C LEU A 147 10.25 -37.15 -20.21
N LEU A 148 9.56 -36.33 -21.00
CA LEU A 148 9.98 -34.99 -21.40
C LEU A 148 8.87 -34.00 -21.08
N PHE A 149 9.15 -33.00 -20.25
CA PHE A 149 8.20 -31.92 -19.96
C PHE A 149 8.48 -30.68 -20.82
N ILE A 150 7.44 -30.19 -21.50
CA ILE A 150 7.45 -28.97 -22.30
C ILE A 150 6.30 -28.08 -21.81
N CYS A 151 6.58 -26.85 -21.39
CA CYS A 151 5.53 -25.91 -20.98
C CYS A 151 5.32 -24.88 -22.10
N SER A 152 4.10 -24.77 -22.63
CA SER A 152 3.78 -23.88 -23.76
C SER A 152 2.33 -23.40 -23.70
N PRO A 153 2.05 -22.09 -23.48
CA PRO A 153 3.00 -21.03 -23.16
C PRO A 153 3.81 -21.31 -21.89
N ASN A 154 5.12 -21.03 -21.93
CA ASN A 154 6.03 -21.38 -20.86
C ASN A 154 5.87 -20.48 -19.62
N ASN A 155 6.12 -21.03 -18.44
CA ASN A 155 6.23 -20.28 -17.19
C ASN A 155 7.64 -20.49 -16.62
N PRO A 156 8.48 -19.43 -16.49
CA PRO A 156 8.07 -18.03 -16.32
C PRO A 156 8.14 -17.13 -17.55
N THR A 157 8.58 -17.61 -18.71
CA THR A 157 8.98 -16.74 -19.84
C THR A 157 7.82 -16.20 -20.67
N GLY A 158 6.68 -16.90 -20.68
CA GLY A 158 5.42 -16.44 -21.28
C GLY A 158 5.25 -16.80 -22.75
N ASN A 159 6.33 -17.07 -23.48
CA ASN A 159 6.27 -17.40 -24.92
C ASN A 159 5.74 -18.83 -25.18
N ASN A 160 5.15 -19.03 -26.35
CA ASN A 160 4.94 -20.37 -26.88
C ASN A 160 6.27 -21.02 -27.31
N MET A 161 6.31 -22.35 -27.24
CA MET A 161 7.33 -23.14 -27.92
C MET A 161 6.98 -23.31 -29.40
N ASN A 162 7.99 -23.21 -30.26
CA ASN A 162 7.86 -23.43 -31.69
C ASN A 162 7.18 -24.78 -31.98
N ARG A 163 6.05 -24.74 -32.68
CA ARG A 163 5.25 -25.94 -32.94
C ARG A 163 6.05 -27.03 -33.65
N ALA A 164 6.84 -26.66 -34.66
CA ALA A 164 7.64 -27.60 -35.44
C ALA A 164 8.70 -28.32 -34.60
N ASP A 165 9.28 -27.65 -33.60
CA ASP A 165 10.27 -28.24 -32.69
C ASP A 165 9.59 -29.26 -31.76
N VAL A 166 8.39 -28.94 -31.26
CA VAL A 166 7.58 -29.86 -30.45
C VAL A 166 7.14 -31.08 -31.27
N GLU A 167 6.68 -30.88 -32.51
CA GLU A 167 6.33 -31.98 -33.43
C GLU A 167 7.55 -32.86 -33.75
N LEU A 168 8.73 -32.26 -33.94
CA LEU A 168 9.97 -33.02 -34.14
C LEU A 168 10.30 -33.88 -32.92
N LEU A 169 10.15 -33.34 -31.71
CA LEU A 169 10.33 -34.09 -30.46
C LEU A 169 9.29 -35.20 -30.29
N LEU A 170 8.01 -34.94 -30.57
CA LEU A 170 6.96 -35.95 -30.52
C LEU A 170 7.26 -37.15 -31.42
N ASN A 171 7.81 -36.89 -32.61
CA ASN A 171 8.16 -37.92 -33.58
C ASN A 171 9.44 -38.72 -33.23
N ASN A 172 10.39 -38.12 -32.50
CA ASN A 172 11.73 -38.70 -32.32
C ASN A 172 12.06 -39.09 -30.86
N PHE A 173 11.37 -38.52 -29.87
CA PHE A 173 11.60 -38.81 -28.46
C PHE A 173 11.07 -40.22 -28.10
N PRO A 174 11.88 -41.07 -27.45
CA PRO A 174 11.53 -42.47 -27.20
C PRO A 174 10.54 -42.68 -26.04
N GLY A 175 10.27 -41.65 -25.24
CA GLY A 175 9.39 -41.69 -24.06
C GLY A 175 8.07 -40.94 -24.27
N ILE A 176 7.43 -40.58 -23.15
CA ILE A 176 6.21 -39.75 -23.13
C ILE A 176 6.61 -38.27 -23.17
N VAL A 177 5.99 -37.52 -24.08
CA VAL A 177 6.13 -36.06 -24.15
C VAL A 177 4.90 -35.43 -23.50
N ILE A 178 5.13 -34.66 -22.45
CA ILE A 178 4.08 -33.99 -21.68
C ILE A 178 4.13 -32.50 -22.00
N ILE A 179 3.07 -32.00 -22.62
CA ILE A 179 2.90 -30.58 -22.96
C ILE A 179 1.99 -29.93 -21.91
N ASP A 180 2.55 -29.08 -21.06
CA ASP A 180 1.79 -28.26 -20.13
C ASP A 180 1.27 -26.99 -20.81
N GLU A 181 -0.03 -27.00 -21.07
CA GLU A 181 -0.84 -25.96 -21.69
C GLU A 181 -1.68 -25.19 -20.64
N ALA A 182 -1.19 -25.01 -19.41
CA ALA A 182 -1.92 -24.28 -18.36
C ALA A 182 -2.38 -22.87 -18.75
N TYR A 183 -1.70 -22.24 -19.73
CA TYR A 183 -1.98 -20.87 -20.19
C TYR A 183 -2.52 -20.82 -21.64
N ILE A 184 -2.83 -21.94 -22.27
CA ILE A 184 -3.21 -22.02 -23.69
C ILE A 184 -4.42 -21.15 -24.06
N ASN A 185 -5.31 -20.89 -23.11
CA ASN A 185 -6.47 -20.01 -23.32
C ASN A 185 -6.11 -18.58 -23.74
N TYR A 186 -4.90 -18.10 -23.42
CA TYR A 186 -4.40 -16.78 -23.79
C TYR A 186 -3.55 -16.79 -25.06
N SER A 187 -3.23 -17.97 -25.58
CA SER A 187 -2.35 -18.18 -26.72
C SER A 187 -3.10 -18.09 -28.04
N LYS A 188 -2.41 -17.59 -29.07
CA LYS A 188 -2.90 -17.63 -30.47
C LYS A 188 -2.58 -18.97 -31.15
N GLN A 189 -1.67 -19.77 -30.58
CA GLN A 189 -1.29 -21.07 -31.12
C GLN A 189 -2.39 -22.09 -30.83
N LYS A 190 -2.64 -23.00 -31.78
CA LYS A 190 -3.59 -24.09 -31.58
C LYS A 190 -3.07 -25.05 -30.51
N THR A 191 -3.97 -25.51 -29.66
CA THR A 191 -3.71 -26.57 -28.66
C THR A 191 -3.33 -27.90 -29.32
N PHE A 192 -2.50 -28.68 -28.63
CA PHE A 192 -2.12 -30.04 -29.01
C PHE A 192 -3.17 -31.10 -28.67
N ILE A 193 -4.26 -30.76 -27.95
CA ILE A 193 -5.35 -31.74 -27.66
C ILE A 193 -6.06 -32.24 -28.92
N GLN A 194 -5.85 -31.58 -30.06
CA GLN A 194 -6.42 -32.01 -31.35
C GLN A 194 -5.56 -33.06 -32.07
N GLU A 195 -4.36 -33.36 -31.56
CA GLU A 195 -3.37 -34.24 -32.18
C GLU A 195 -3.14 -35.53 -31.37
N LEU A 196 -3.98 -35.80 -30.36
CA LEU A 196 -3.86 -36.96 -29.47
C LEU A 196 -3.91 -38.31 -30.21
N THR A 197 -4.56 -38.36 -31.38
CA THR A 197 -4.60 -39.55 -32.23
C THR A 197 -3.38 -39.69 -33.14
N GLU A 198 -2.68 -38.59 -33.42
CA GLU A 198 -1.48 -38.58 -34.25
C GLU A 198 -0.24 -39.00 -33.45
N TYR A 199 -0.17 -38.57 -32.18
CA TYR A 199 0.97 -38.82 -31.31
C TYR A 199 0.58 -39.70 -30.10
N PRO A 200 0.81 -41.03 -30.16
CA PRO A 200 0.43 -41.95 -29.09
C PRO A 200 1.28 -41.81 -27.81
N ASN A 201 2.34 -41.02 -27.85
CA ASN A 201 3.21 -40.66 -26.72
C ASN A 201 2.92 -39.26 -26.15
N LEU A 202 1.90 -38.57 -26.65
CA LEU A 202 1.53 -37.24 -26.22
C LEU A 202 0.61 -37.28 -25.00
N VAL A 203 0.95 -36.46 -24.00
CA VAL A 203 0.06 -36.07 -22.91
C VAL A 203 -0.02 -34.55 -22.89
N VAL A 204 -1.23 -33.98 -22.91
CA VAL A 204 -1.44 -32.54 -22.79
C VAL A 204 -2.10 -32.25 -21.45
N MET A 205 -1.54 -31.30 -20.71
CA MET A 205 -2.11 -30.84 -19.44
C MET A 205 -2.73 -29.45 -19.61
N GLN A 206 -3.95 -29.26 -19.10
CA GLN A 206 -4.59 -27.95 -18.98
C GLN A 206 -5.15 -27.78 -17.56
N THR A 207 -5.70 -26.61 -17.24
CA THR A 207 -6.27 -26.37 -15.90
C THR A 207 -7.44 -25.40 -15.93
N LEU A 208 -8.33 -25.52 -14.95
CA LEU A 208 -9.35 -24.51 -14.66
C LEU A 208 -8.84 -23.41 -13.70
N SER A 209 -7.57 -23.49 -13.26
CA SER A 209 -7.02 -22.56 -12.26
C SER A 209 -6.76 -21.16 -12.78
N LYS A 210 -6.57 -20.99 -14.10
CA LYS A 210 -6.08 -19.74 -14.70
C LYS A 210 -7.23 -19.00 -15.38
N ALA A 211 -7.45 -19.19 -16.67
CA ALA A 211 -8.47 -18.48 -17.44
C ALA A 211 -9.89 -18.63 -16.88
N TRP A 212 -10.22 -19.78 -16.29
CA TRP A 212 -11.52 -20.04 -15.70
C TRP A 212 -11.71 -19.45 -14.29
N GLY A 213 -10.64 -18.96 -13.63
CA GLY A 213 -10.74 -18.37 -12.30
C GLY A 213 -11.02 -19.36 -11.16
N LEU A 214 -10.81 -20.67 -11.36
CA LEU A 214 -11.21 -21.73 -10.41
C LEU A 214 -10.02 -22.35 -9.67
N ALA A 215 -8.98 -21.56 -9.37
CA ALA A 215 -7.75 -22.08 -8.75
C ALA A 215 -8.00 -22.84 -7.43
N ALA A 216 -8.94 -22.36 -6.62
CA ALA A 216 -9.29 -22.93 -5.32
C ALA A 216 -9.98 -24.31 -5.42
N LEU A 217 -10.60 -24.63 -6.55
CA LEU A 217 -11.26 -25.94 -6.76
C LEU A 217 -10.26 -27.06 -7.04
N ARG A 218 -8.99 -26.74 -7.30
CA ARG A 218 -7.91 -27.70 -7.56
C ARG A 218 -8.28 -28.70 -8.67
N LEU A 219 -8.60 -28.20 -9.86
CA LEU A 219 -8.93 -29.04 -11.03
C LEU A 219 -7.86 -28.92 -12.13
N GLY A 220 -7.11 -30.00 -12.33
CA GLY A 220 -6.19 -30.22 -13.44
C GLY A 220 -6.80 -31.16 -14.47
N LEU A 221 -6.53 -30.92 -15.74
CA LEU A 221 -7.07 -31.67 -16.87
C LEU A 221 -5.91 -32.33 -17.61
N CYS A 222 -6.03 -33.61 -17.87
CA CYS A 222 -5.08 -34.41 -18.64
C CYS A 222 -5.80 -34.93 -19.89
N TYR A 223 -5.18 -34.74 -21.05
CA TYR A 223 -5.65 -35.22 -22.34
C TYR A 223 -4.59 -36.12 -22.96
N ALA A 224 -4.95 -37.35 -23.31
CA ALA A 224 -4.03 -38.32 -23.89
C ALA A 224 -4.80 -39.38 -24.69
N SER A 225 -4.08 -40.29 -25.34
CA SER A 225 -4.66 -41.49 -25.95
C SER A 225 -5.38 -42.34 -24.89
N LEU A 226 -6.34 -43.16 -25.32
CA LEU A 226 -7.11 -44.04 -24.43
C LEU A 226 -6.20 -44.93 -23.56
N ASP A 227 -5.17 -45.51 -24.17
CA ASP A 227 -4.23 -46.39 -23.47
C ASP A 227 -3.50 -45.67 -22.32
N ILE A 228 -3.14 -44.39 -22.51
CA ILE A 228 -2.53 -43.58 -21.45
C ILE A 228 -3.57 -43.20 -20.40
N ILE A 229 -4.76 -42.74 -20.80
CA ILE A 229 -5.82 -42.36 -19.86
C ILE A 229 -6.25 -43.54 -18.97
N ASP A 230 -6.27 -44.75 -19.50
CA ASP A 230 -6.54 -45.96 -18.73
C ASP A 230 -5.49 -46.19 -17.64
N LEU A 231 -4.20 -45.94 -17.93
CA LEU A 231 -3.14 -46.00 -16.91
C LEU A 231 -3.31 -44.94 -15.83
N PHE A 232 -3.67 -43.71 -16.21
CA PHE A 232 -3.95 -42.65 -15.23
C PHE A 232 -5.15 -42.99 -14.34
N ASN A 233 -6.25 -43.47 -14.92
CA ASN A 233 -7.43 -43.91 -14.16
C ASN A 233 -7.13 -45.13 -13.27
N LYS A 234 -6.21 -46.01 -13.69
CA LYS A 234 -5.77 -47.18 -12.94
C LYS A 234 -4.95 -46.83 -11.68
N VAL A 235 -4.12 -45.79 -11.76
CA VAL A 235 -3.20 -45.40 -10.67
C VAL A 235 -3.79 -44.34 -9.74
N LYS A 236 -4.64 -43.44 -10.26
CA LYS A 236 -5.23 -42.38 -9.43
C LYS A 236 -6.12 -42.95 -8.30
N PRO A 237 -6.27 -42.25 -7.17
CA PRO A 237 -7.28 -42.60 -6.18
C PRO A 237 -8.70 -42.60 -6.77
N PRO A 238 -9.60 -43.51 -6.34
CA PRO A 238 -10.93 -43.67 -6.93
C PRO A 238 -11.77 -42.40 -6.85
N TYR A 239 -11.75 -41.69 -5.72
CA TYR A 239 -12.53 -40.47 -5.48
C TYR A 239 -11.63 -39.24 -5.35
N ASN A 240 -10.63 -39.12 -6.24
CA ASN A 240 -9.64 -38.04 -6.16
C ASN A 240 -10.31 -36.65 -6.20
N ILE A 241 -11.34 -36.44 -7.02
CA ILE A 241 -12.07 -35.16 -7.05
C ILE A 241 -13.32 -35.22 -6.19
N ASN A 242 -13.42 -34.32 -5.20
CA ASN A 242 -14.58 -34.22 -4.32
C ASN A 242 -15.83 -33.68 -5.05
N GLU A 243 -17.02 -34.08 -4.58
CA GLU A 243 -18.32 -33.74 -5.18
C GLU A 243 -18.56 -32.23 -5.30
N ALA A 244 -18.19 -31.45 -4.28
CA ALA A 244 -18.38 -30.00 -4.30
C ALA A 244 -17.61 -29.33 -5.44
N SER A 245 -16.37 -29.76 -5.68
CA SER A 245 -15.54 -29.24 -6.77
C SER A 245 -16.10 -29.64 -8.14
N GLN A 246 -16.68 -30.85 -8.27
CA GLN A 246 -17.33 -31.27 -9.51
C GLN A 246 -18.57 -30.42 -9.82
N GLN A 247 -19.43 -30.19 -8.82
CA GLN A 247 -20.65 -29.38 -8.96
C GLN A 247 -20.34 -27.92 -9.34
N MET A 248 -19.44 -27.26 -8.59
CA MET A 248 -19.05 -25.88 -8.87
C MET A 248 -18.39 -25.73 -10.24
N ALA A 249 -17.59 -26.71 -10.66
CA ALA A 249 -17.01 -26.70 -12.01
C ALA A 249 -18.08 -26.86 -13.10
N LEU A 250 -19.05 -27.77 -12.93
CA LEU A 250 -20.14 -27.94 -13.88
C LEU A 250 -20.96 -26.66 -14.07
N GLU A 251 -21.23 -25.93 -12.99
CA GLU A 251 -21.89 -24.61 -13.02
C GLU A 251 -21.02 -23.58 -13.75
N ALA A 252 -19.74 -23.47 -13.39
CA ALA A 252 -18.81 -22.53 -14.01
C ALA A 252 -18.66 -22.78 -15.53
N LEU A 253 -18.60 -24.05 -15.96
CA LEU A 253 -18.49 -24.44 -17.36
C LEU A 253 -19.70 -24.03 -18.23
N GLN A 254 -20.83 -23.63 -17.62
CA GLN A 254 -21.94 -23.03 -18.38
C GLN A 254 -21.65 -21.57 -18.80
N ASN A 255 -20.69 -20.90 -18.17
CA ASN A 255 -20.41 -19.47 -18.33
C ASN A 255 -19.24 -19.20 -19.29
N THR A 256 -19.17 -19.95 -20.39
CA THR A 256 -18.07 -19.85 -21.38
C THR A 256 -17.91 -18.45 -21.98
N GLU A 257 -19.02 -17.74 -22.25
CA GLU A 257 -18.99 -16.39 -22.83
C GLU A 257 -18.30 -15.39 -21.88
N GLN A 258 -18.64 -15.42 -20.59
CA GLN A 258 -18.03 -14.56 -19.58
C GLN A 258 -16.52 -14.79 -19.47
N VAL A 259 -16.09 -16.06 -19.48
CA VAL A 259 -14.67 -16.41 -19.44
C VAL A 259 -13.94 -15.91 -20.69
N ASN A 260 -14.57 -16.01 -21.87
CA ASN A 260 -14.01 -15.48 -23.10
C ASN A 260 -13.85 -13.94 -23.06
N GLU A 261 -14.78 -13.22 -22.42
CA GLU A 261 -14.64 -11.79 -22.18
C GLU A 261 -13.47 -11.46 -21.26
N TRP A 262 -13.31 -12.18 -20.14
CA TRP A 262 -12.16 -12.00 -19.24
C TRP A 262 -10.83 -12.30 -19.92
N ILE A 263 -10.77 -13.33 -20.78
CA ILE A 263 -9.57 -13.62 -21.58
C ILE A 263 -9.25 -12.45 -22.51
N LYS A 264 -10.25 -11.89 -23.22
CA LYS A 264 -10.06 -10.74 -24.12
C LYS A 264 -9.55 -9.52 -23.36
N GLU A 265 -10.12 -9.21 -22.20
CA GLU A 265 -9.69 -8.10 -21.36
C GLU A 265 -8.26 -8.30 -20.85
N ALA A 266 -7.93 -9.51 -20.35
CA ALA A 266 -6.57 -9.82 -19.91
C ALA A 266 -5.54 -9.70 -21.04
N VAL A 267 -5.89 -10.08 -22.27
CA VAL A 267 -5.02 -9.89 -23.44
C VAL A 267 -4.86 -8.40 -23.76
N LEU A 268 -5.92 -7.60 -23.72
CA LEU A 268 -5.85 -6.16 -23.91
C LEU A 268 -4.95 -5.48 -22.86
N GLN A 269 -5.16 -5.79 -21.59
CA GLN A 269 -4.37 -5.27 -20.47
C GLN A 269 -2.89 -5.68 -20.56
N LYS A 270 -2.61 -6.90 -21.04
CA LYS A 270 -1.25 -7.36 -21.33
C LYS A 270 -0.56 -6.45 -22.35
N GLU A 271 -1.21 -6.13 -23.46
CA GLU A 271 -0.64 -5.24 -24.49
C GLU A 271 -0.39 -3.82 -23.93
N ILE A 272 -1.28 -3.31 -23.08
CA ILE A 272 -1.10 -2.03 -22.41
C ILE A 272 0.15 -2.06 -21.50
N LEU A 273 0.30 -3.10 -20.68
CA LEU A 273 1.45 -3.26 -19.80
C LEU A 273 2.76 -3.45 -20.57
N ILE A 274 2.77 -4.23 -21.66
CA ILE A 274 3.96 -4.38 -22.54
C ILE A 274 4.40 -3.01 -23.05
N ASN A 275 3.48 -2.23 -23.63
CA ASN A 275 3.79 -0.89 -24.12
C ASN A 275 4.33 0.02 -23.02
N LYS A 276 3.78 -0.09 -21.81
CA LYS A 276 4.21 0.74 -20.70
C LYS A 276 5.56 0.33 -20.12
N PHE A 277 5.83 -0.97 -20.01
CA PHE A 277 7.14 -1.46 -19.57
C PHE A 277 8.26 -1.09 -20.52
N ASN A 278 7.99 -1.12 -21.83
CA ASN A 278 8.94 -0.60 -22.83
C ASN A 278 9.24 0.91 -22.67
N SER A 279 8.42 1.67 -21.95
CA SER A 279 8.69 3.09 -21.71
C SER A 279 9.64 3.35 -20.54
N PHE A 280 9.90 2.35 -19.67
CA PHE A 280 10.72 2.54 -18.48
C PHE A 280 12.20 2.28 -18.78
N SER A 281 13.05 3.26 -18.48
CA SER A 281 14.51 3.25 -18.69
C SER A 281 15.25 2.10 -17.98
N PHE A 282 14.75 1.67 -16.82
CA PHE A 282 15.30 0.55 -16.07
C PHE A 282 14.83 -0.82 -16.56
N VAL A 283 13.85 -0.88 -17.48
CA VAL A 283 13.42 -2.12 -18.14
C VAL A 283 14.28 -2.33 -19.38
N LYS A 284 15.08 -3.40 -19.40
CA LYS A 284 16.00 -3.73 -20.51
C LYS A 284 15.34 -4.55 -21.60
N THR A 285 14.43 -5.44 -21.22
CA THR A 285 13.78 -6.34 -22.17
C THR A 285 12.41 -6.70 -21.66
N VAL A 286 11.39 -6.57 -22.51
CA VAL A 286 10.07 -7.15 -22.28
C VAL A 286 9.96 -8.38 -23.17
N TYR A 287 9.89 -9.57 -22.57
CA TYR A 287 9.84 -10.81 -23.34
C TYR A 287 8.43 -11.05 -23.92
N PRO A 288 8.31 -11.64 -25.12
CA PRO A 288 7.02 -11.99 -25.70
C PRO A 288 6.21 -12.90 -24.77
N SER A 289 4.90 -12.66 -24.67
CA SER A 289 4.03 -13.47 -23.83
C SER A 289 2.70 -13.80 -24.51
N ASP A 290 2.40 -15.10 -24.53
CA ASP A 290 1.14 -15.72 -24.91
C ASP A 290 0.38 -16.26 -23.67
N ALA A 291 0.73 -15.79 -22.48
CA ALA A 291 0.11 -16.14 -21.20
C ALA A 291 -0.63 -14.93 -20.56
N ASN A 292 -1.04 -15.06 -19.29
CA ASN A 292 -1.60 -13.98 -18.45
C ASN A 292 -0.58 -13.37 -17.48
N PHE A 293 0.67 -13.29 -17.91
CA PHE A 293 1.75 -12.62 -17.21
C PHE A 293 2.82 -12.19 -18.23
N ILE A 294 3.73 -11.31 -17.83
CA ILE A 294 4.86 -10.86 -18.64
C ILE A 294 6.15 -11.12 -17.85
N LEU A 295 7.19 -11.59 -18.53
CA LEU A 295 8.55 -11.58 -17.99
C LEU A 295 9.25 -10.30 -18.47
N ILE A 296 9.80 -9.53 -17.55
CA ILE A 296 10.64 -8.37 -17.87
C ILE A 296 12.03 -8.54 -17.28
N LYS A 297 13.06 -8.17 -18.03
CA LYS A 297 14.42 -7.99 -17.54
C LYS A 297 14.63 -6.53 -17.17
N VAL A 298 15.16 -6.28 -15.99
CA VAL A 298 15.39 -4.93 -15.45
C VAL A 298 16.84 -4.74 -15.04
N ASP A 299 17.23 -3.51 -14.68
CA ASP A 299 18.57 -3.22 -14.15
C ASP A 299 18.87 -4.02 -12.89
N ASP A 300 17.96 -3.98 -11.91
CA ASP A 300 18.07 -4.70 -10.64
C ASP A 300 16.68 -5.22 -10.23
N ALA A 301 16.49 -6.53 -10.34
CA ALA A 301 15.21 -7.17 -10.04
C ALA A 301 14.95 -7.32 -8.55
N ASP A 302 15.99 -7.43 -7.71
CA ASP A 302 15.83 -7.52 -6.26
C ASP A 302 15.38 -6.16 -5.71
N LEU A 303 15.99 -5.07 -6.17
CA LEU A 303 15.60 -3.71 -5.83
C LEU A 303 14.18 -3.41 -6.27
N LEU A 304 13.83 -3.66 -7.54
CA LEU A 304 12.47 -3.41 -8.04
C LEU A 304 11.44 -4.31 -7.34
N TYR A 305 11.78 -5.56 -7.05
CA TYR A 305 10.91 -6.45 -6.28
C TYR A 305 10.66 -5.90 -4.86
N GLN A 306 11.70 -5.51 -4.14
CA GLN A 306 11.59 -4.96 -2.79
C GLN A 306 10.80 -3.65 -2.77
N TYR A 307 11.05 -2.78 -3.75
CA TYR A 307 10.31 -1.53 -3.93
C TYR A 307 8.82 -1.77 -4.20
N LEU A 308 8.47 -2.70 -5.09
CA LEU A 308 7.08 -3.05 -5.33
C LEU A 308 6.45 -3.66 -4.05
N ALA A 309 7.16 -4.56 -3.37
CA ALA A 309 6.67 -5.20 -2.15
C ALA A 309 6.45 -4.23 -0.99
N SER A 310 7.32 -3.21 -0.82
CA SER A 310 7.14 -2.16 0.20
C SER A 310 5.95 -1.24 -0.09
N ASN A 311 5.49 -1.20 -1.35
CA ASN A 311 4.26 -0.54 -1.78
C ASN A 311 3.07 -1.52 -1.86
N GLU A 312 3.16 -2.67 -1.18
CA GLU A 312 2.12 -3.71 -1.11
C GLU A 312 1.80 -4.38 -2.46
N ILE A 313 2.69 -4.25 -3.46
CA ILE A 313 2.55 -4.88 -4.78
C ILE A 313 3.45 -6.12 -4.87
N VAL A 314 2.83 -7.30 -4.93
CA VAL A 314 3.58 -8.57 -4.94
C VAL A 314 3.70 -9.13 -6.35
N VAL A 315 4.91 -9.08 -6.90
CA VAL A 315 5.29 -9.76 -8.16
C VAL A 315 6.16 -10.99 -7.88
N ARG A 316 6.62 -11.70 -8.93
CA ARG A 316 7.51 -12.87 -8.76
C ARG A 316 8.91 -12.58 -9.29
N ASN A 317 9.89 -12.52 -8.39
CA ASN A 317 11.30 -12.47 -8.76
C ASN A 317 11.78 -13.82 -9.32
N ARG A 318 12.42 -13.79 -10.50
CA ARG A 318 12.90 -14.96 -11.24
C ARG A 318 14.40 -14.95 -11.48
N SER A 319 15.14 -14.04 -10.82
CA SER A 319 16.59 -13.90 -10.96
C SER A 319 17.38 -15.17 -10.58
N LYS A 320 16.78 -16.10 -9.85
CA LYS A 320 17.40 -17.39 -9.48
C LYS A 320 17.16 -18.50 -10.50
N GLU A 321 16.27 -18.29 -11.47
CA GLU A 321 15.98 -19.26 -12.52
C GLU A 321 17.02 -19.12 -13.65
N ALA A 322 17.46 -20.25 -14.23
CA ALA A 322 18.45 -20.25 -15.30
C ALA A 322 18.01 -19.35 -16.47
N GLY A 323 18.88 -18.45 -16.94
CA GLY A 323 18.58 -17.54 -18.06
C GLY A 323 17.60 -16.41 -17.73
N CYS A 324 17.21 -16.22 -16.47
CA CYS A 324 16.30 -15.18 -16.01
C CYS A 324 16.98 -14.15 -15.10
N ASP A 325 18.29 -13.92 -15.27
CA ASP A 325 19.05 -12.94 -14.48
C ASP A 325 18.41 -11.55 -14.55
N ASN A 326 18.17 -10.95 -13.38
CA ASN A 326 17.45 -9.69 -13.20
C ASN A 326 16.07 -9.66 -13.88
N CYS A 327 15.34 -10.79 -13.87
CA CYS A 327 13.98 -10.84 -14.39
C CYS A 327 12.91 -10.87 -13.29
N LEU A 328 11.83 -10.13 -13.53
CA LEU A 328 10.58 -10.20 -12.79
C LEU A 328 9.46 -10.73 -13.68
N ARG A 329 8.67 -11.66 -13.14
CA ARG A 329 7.44 -12.13 -13.76
C ARG A 329 6.25 -11.45 -13.11
N ILE A 330 5.50 -10.69 -13.89
CA ILE A 330 4.38 -9.86 -13.47
C ILE A 330 3.09 -10.44 -14.04
N SER A 331 2.15 -10.81 -13.16
CA SER A 331 0.81 -11.26 -13.57
C SER A 331 -0.04 -10.10 -14.05
N ILE A 332 -0.89 -10.33 -15.04
CA ILE A 332 -1.83 -9.32 -15.53
C ILE A 332 -3.04 -9.27 -14.59
N GLY A 333 -3.24 -8.12 -13.95
CA GLY A 333 -4.37 -7.85 -13.06
C GLY A 333 -5.52 -7.12 -13.77
N THR A 334 -6.44 -6.57 -12.98
CA THR A 334 -7.48 -5.66 -13.48
C THR A 334 -6.87 -4.35 -13.99
N PRO A 335 -7.62 -3.54 -14.77
CA PRO A 335 -7.13 -2.22 -15.20
C PRO A 335 -6.63 -1.35 -14.03
N GLU A 336 -7.32 -1.38 -12.90
CA GLU A 336 -6.98 -0.60 -11.70
C GLU A 336 -5.67 -1.10 -11.06
N GLU A 337 -5.53 -2.41 -10.90
CA GLU A 337 -4.29 -3.03 -10.37
C GLU A 337 -3.10 -2.73 -11.27
N ASN A 338 -3.29 -2.80 -12.59
CA ASN A 338 -2.25 -2.49 -13.58
C ASN A 338 -1.85 -1.01 -13.52
N ILE A 339 -2.80 -0.09 -13.32
CA ILE A 339 -2.52 1.35 -13.13
C ILE A 339 -1.71 1.60 -11.86
N ILE A 340 -2.07 0.95 -10.75
CA ILE A 340 -1.32 1.03 -9.47
C ILE A 340 0.13 0.56 -9.69
N LEU A 341 0.32 -0.58 -10.37
CA LEU A 341 1.63 -1.10 -10.72
C LEU A 341 2.43 -0.11 -11.57
N ILE A 342 1.84 0.40 -12.66
CA ILE A 342 2.50 1.33 -13.58
C ILE A 342 2.92 2.61 -12.85
N ASN A 343 2.04 3.19 -12.05
CA ASN A 343 2.33 4.43 -11.33
C ASN A 343 3.43 4.23 -10.29
N THR A 344 3.41 3.09 -9.60
CA THR A 344 4.46 2.72 -8.65
C THR A 344 5.80 2.55 -9.37
N MET A 345 5.85 1.76 -10.44
CA MET A 345 7.08 1.58 -11.25
C MET A 345 7.61 2.89 -11.83
N LYS A 346 6.73 3.82 -12.23
CA LYS A 346 7.12 5.14 -12.75
C LYS A 346 7.85 5.99 -11.70
N ASN A 347 7.48 5.87 -10.44
CA ASN A 347 8.11 6.62 -9.35
C ASN A 347 9.55 6.15 -9.05
N MET A 348 9.97 5.02 -9.62
CA MET A 348 11.34 4.48 -9.52
C MET A 348 12.29 5.03 -10.58
N GLU A 349 11.79 5.65 -11.67
CA GLU A 349 12.68 6.23 -12.69
C GLU A 349 13.46 7.42 -12.15
N PRO A 350 14.80 7.46 -12.34
CA PRO A 350 15.56 8.68 -12.18
C PRO A 350 15.01 9.71 -13.16
N LYS A 351 14.67 10.91 -12.69
CA LYS A 351 14.26 12.01 -13.59
C LYS A 351 15.45 12.40 -14.48
N THR A 352 15.49 11.87 -15.70
CA THR A 352 16.50 12.23 -16.70
C THR A 352 16.31 13.68 -17.14
N SER A 353 17.44 14.40 -17.23
CA SER A 353 17.52 15.77 -17.70
C SER A 353 17.25 15.84 -19.21
N GLU A 354 16.03 16.19 -19.61
CA GLU A 354 15.79 16.95 -20.84
C GLU A 354 14.44 17.67 -20.76
N LEU A 355 14.48 18.97 -21.00
CA LEU A 355 13.37 19.91 -21.02
C LEU A 355 12.42 19.63 -22.20
N LEU A 356 11.12 19.49 -21.95
CA LEU A 356 10.00 20.25 -22.54
C LEU A 356 8.67 19.45 -22.58
N ASN A 357 7.71 19.97 -21.81
CA ASN A 357 6.25 19.81 -21.87
C ASN A 357 5.62 18.49 -21.35
N PRO A 358 5.03 18.49 -20.14
CA PRO A 358 4.03 17.50 -19.77
C PRO A 358 2.69 17.80 -20.49
N PRO A 359 1.88 16.79 -20.84
CA PRO A 359 0.49 17.03 -21.17
C PRO A 359 -0.22 17.54 -19.91
N LEU A 360 -0.81 18.73 -20.04
CA LEU A 360 -1.78 19.28 -19.11
C LEU A 360 -2.89 18.25 -18.86
N THR A 361 -2.87 17.62 -17.69
CA THR A 361 -4.09 17.14 -17.04
C THR A 361 -4.39 18.10 -15.91
N ASN A 362 -5.38 18.95 -16.15
CA ASN A 362 -5.92 19.94 -15.23
C ASN A 362 -6.25 19.29 -13.87
N GLY A 363 -5.55 19.76 -12.84
CA GLY A 363 -5.85 19.52 -11.43
C GLY A 363 -4.77 20.20 -10.59
N GLY A 364 -5.00 21.46 -10.19
CA GLY A 364 -3.98 22.36 -9.65
C GLY A 364 -3.14 21.75 -8.51
N GLN A 365 -1.83 21.62 -8.74
CA GLN A 365 -0.84 21.37 -7.68
C GLN A 365 -0.31 22.71 -7.18
N GLY A 366 -0.43 22.94 -5.87
CA GLY A 366 0.18 24.09 -5.19
C GLY A 366 1.70 23.99 -5.12
N ALA A 367 2.35 25.09 -4.74
CA ALA A 367 3.79 25.19 -4.57
C ALA A 367 4.33 24.20 -3.50
N LYS A 368 5.55 23.68 -3.69
CA LYS A 368 6.20 22.67 -2.84
C LYS A 368 6.80 23.26 -1.58
N LYS A 369 6.70 22.56 -0.46
CA LYS A 369 7.35 22.96 0.81
C LYS A 369 8.73 22.31 0.94
N VAL A 370 9.67 23.00 1.58
CA VAL A 370 11.08 22.58 1.73
C VAL A 370 11.48 22.54 3.21
N LEU A 371 12.30 21.57 3.59
CA LEU A 371 13.04 21.57 4.84
C LEU A 371 14.52 21.76 4.54
N PHE A 372 15.05 22.93 4.88
CA PHE A 372 16.48 23.20 4.86
C PHE A 372 17.06 22.72 6.18
N ILE A 373 17.99 21.77 6.16
CA ILE A 373 18.46 21.08 7.36
C ILE A 373 19.97 21.26 7.44
N ASP A 374 20.43 21.82 8.56
CA ASP A 374 21.84 21.85 8.88
C ASP A 374 22.38 20.44 9.16
N ARG A 375 23.67 20.22 8.91
CA ARG A 375 24.31 18.93 9.14
C ARG A 375 24.89 18.83 10.55
N ASP A 376 25.72 19.80 10.94
CA ASP A 376 26.63 19.74 12.08
C ASP A 376 25.98 20.37 13.31
N GLY A 377 25.71 19.58 14.33
CA GLY A 377 24.89 19.99 15.48
C GLY A 377 23.41 19.64 15.33
N THR A 378 22.98 19.24 14.12
CA THR A 378 21.58 18.93 13.81
C THR A 378 21.35 17.47 13.41
N LEU A 379 22.04 16.95 12.38
CA LEU A 379 21.97 15.55 11.96
C LEU A 379 23.03 14.70 12.67
N ILE A 380 24.22 15.28 12.83
CA ILE A 380 25.36 14.72 13.56
C ILE A 380 25.76 15.69 14.67
N LYS A 381 26.48 15.21 15.69
CA LYS A 381 27.05 16.10 16.70
C LYS A 381 28.26 16.87 16.14
N GLU A 382 28.47 18.07 16.65
CA GLU A 382 29.68 18.84 16.35
C GLU A 382 30.94 18.14 16.88
N ALA A 383 32.08 18.36 16.21
CA ALA A 383 33.36 17.75 16.54
C ALA A 383 34.40 18.79 17.04
N PRO A 384 34.26 19.36 18.26
CA PRO A 384 35.22 20.32 18.79
C PRO A 384 36.59 19.67 19.04
N PRO A 385 37.70 20.47 19.05
CA PRO A 385 37.74 21.92 18.89
C PRO A 385 37.88 22.39 17.44
N THR A 386 38.12 21.49 16.48
CA THR A 386 38.32 21.87 15.07
C THR A 386 37.01 22.06 14.32
N TYR A 387 35.91 21.47 14.81
CA TYR A 387 34.58 21.47 14.18
C TYR A 387 34.59 20.87 12.76
N GLN A 388 35.67 20.15 12.41
CA GLN A 388 35.86 19.48 11.13
C GLN A 388 35.66 17.98 11.33
N LEU A 389 34.78 17.42 10.51
CA LEU A 389 34.51 15.99 10.44
C LEU A 389 35.42 15.33 9.38
N ASP A 390 36.67 15.09 9.76
CA ASP A 390 37.77 14.58 8.93
C ASP A 390 38.18 13.13 9.26
N ASP A 391 37.57 12.53 10.28
CA ASP A 391 37.88 11.17 10.75
C ASP A 391 36.61 10.46 11.26
N PHE A 392 36.53 9.14 11.02
CA PHE A 392 35.37 8.34 11.42
C PHE A 392 35.14 8.28 12.93
N SER A 393 36.18 8.45 13.75
CA SER A 393 36.06 8.46 15.22
C SER A 393 35.33 9.70 15.75
N LYS A 394 35.24 10.76 14.94
CA LYS A 394 34.50 11.99 15.28
C LYS A 394 33.01 11.91 14.91
N LEU A 395 32.59 10.89 14.13
CA LEU A 395 31.22 10.77 13.66
C LEU A 395 30.31 10.21 14.75
N GLU A 396 29.40 11.05 15.23
CA GLU A 396 28.31 10.65 16.12
C GLU A 396 26.98 11.25 15.59
N PHE A 397 25.97 10.41 15.37
CA PHE A 397 24.64 10.86 14.94
C PHE A 397 23.84 11.44 16.11
N TYR A 398 22.99 12.43 15.84
CA TYR A 398 22.13 13.02 16.86
C TYR A 398 21.08 11.99 17.34
N PRO A 399 20.76 11.90 18.66
CA PRO A 399 19.79 10.93 19.17
C PRO A 399 18.42 11.02 18.51
N ASP A 400 17.79 9.86 18.28
CA ASP A 400 16.49 9.66 17.63
C ASP A 400 16.32 10.28 16.22
N MET A 401 17.39 10.89 15.68
CA MET A 401 17.37 11.58 14.39
C MET A 401 16.94 10.64 13.27
N PHE A 402 17.53 9.45 13.13
CA PHE A 402 17.17 8.52 12.07
C PHE A 402 15.70 8.12 12.12
N TYR A 403 15.19 7.80 13.32
CA TYR A 403 13.81 7.39 13.50
C TYR A 403 12.84 8.50 13.05
N TYR A 404 13.04 9.74 13.50
CA TYR A 404 12.13 10.83 13.17
C TYR A 404 12.36 11.40 11.77
N MET A 405 13.59 11.49 11.28
CA MET A 405 13.87 11.91 9.91
C MET A 405 13.29 10.96 8.87
N ARG A 406 13.36 9.64 9.12
CA ARG A 406 12.69 8.65 8.28
C ARG A 406 11.18 8.91 8.21
N ARG A 407 10.55 9.13 9.37
CA ARG A 407 9.12 9.44 9.43
C ARG A 407 8.78 10.78 8.78
N ILE A 408 9.64 11.80 8.89
CA ILE A 408 9.48 13.06 8.16
C ILE A 408 9.51 12.80 6.64
N ALA A 409 10.48 12.01 6.17
CA ALA A 409 10.65 11.71 4.74
C ALA A 409 9.53 10.84 4.16
N GLU A 410 9.03 9.85 4.92
CA GLU A 410 7.97 8.94 4.48
C GLU A 410 6.57 9.55 4.64
N GLU A 411 6.33 10.25 5.76
CA GLU A 411 4.98 10.65 6.15
C GLU A 411 4.62 12.10 5.80
N LEU A 412 5.60 12.97 5.52
CA LEU A 412 5.37 14.40 5.30
C LEU A 412 5.82 14.84 3.90
N ASN A 413 5.04 15.73 3.29
CA ASN A 413 5.32 16.25 1.95
C ASN A 413 6.26 17.47 2.00
N TYR A 414 7.53 17.24 2.32
CA TYR A 414 8.61 18.23 2.24
C TYR A 414 9.73 17.74 1.31
N GLU A 415 10.29 18.66 0.51
CA GLU A 415 11.56 18.43 -0.18
C GLU A 415 12.71 18.68 0.82
N LEU A 416 13.58 17.69 1.04
CA LEU A 416 14.69 17.81 1.99
C LEU A 416 15.93 18.40 1.32
N VAL A 417 16.50 19.45 1.90
CA VAL A 417 17.71 20.11 1.40
C VAL A 417 18.71 20.23 2.54
N MET A 418 19.91 19.68 2.38
CA MET A 418 20.98 19.81 3.38
C MET A 418 21.76 21.09 3.10
N VAL A 419 21.98 21.93 4.11
CA VAL A 419 22.77 23.16 3.96
C VAL A 419 23.79 23.23 5.09
N THR A 420 25.07 23.15 4.78
CA THR A 420 26.15 23.12 5.77
C THR A 420 27.34 24.01 5.38
N ASN A 421 27.98 24.62 6.38
CA ASN A 421 29.23 25.36 6.24
C ASN A 421 30.40 24.43 6.65
N GLN A 422 31.38 24.22 5.77
CA GLN A 422 32.55 23.36 6.00
C GLN A 422 33.83 24.20 5.95
N ASP A 423 34.21 24.72 7.12
CA ASP A 423 35.28 25.70 7.30
C ASP A 423 36.62 25.21 6.71
N GLY A 424 37.00 25.80 5.58
CA GLY A 424 38.27 25.52 4.91
C GLY A 424 38.31 24.21 4.13
N LEU A 425 37.17 23.65 3.71
CA LEU A 425 37.14 22.43 2.90
C LEU A 425 37.90 22.61 1.57
N GLY A 426 38.91 21.77 1.36
CA GLY A 426 39.84 21.83 0.21
C GLY A 426 41.14 22.56 0.50
N THR A 427 41.34 23.07 1.73
CA THR A 427 42.63 23.62 2.19
C THR A 427 43.53 22.52 2.77
N ALA A 428 44.80 22.84 3.04
CA ALA A 428 45.73 21.92 3.70
C ALA A 428 45.29 21.51 5.12
N SER A 429 44.51 22.35 5.81
CA SER A 429 43.96 22.03 7.14
C SER A 429 42.70 21.17 7.09
N PHE A 430 41.97 21.15 5.97
CA PHE A 430 40.81 20.28 5.79
C PHE A 430 40.72 19.75 4.35
N PRO A 431 41.57 18.79 3.97
CA PRO A 431 41.60 18.23 2.63
C PRO A 431 40.30 17.51 2.26
N GLU A 432 39.95 17.53 0.97
CA GLU A 432 38.76 16.83 0.48
C GLU A 432 38.82 15.31 0.70
N GLU A 433 40.01 14.72 0.65
CA GLU A 433 40.26 13.29 0.83
C GLU A 433 39.91 12.77 2.22
N THR A 434 39.93 13.61 3.25
CA THR A 434 39.51 13.27 4.61
C THR A 434 38.03 13.57 4.85
N PHE A 435 37.47 14.55 4.14
CA PHE A 435 36.06 14.92 4.24
C PHE A 435 35.11 13.92 3.55
N TRP A 436 35.36 13.63 2.27
CA TRP A 436 34.42 12.86 1.45
C TRP A 436 34.10 11.47 2.00
N PRO A 437 35.06 10.68 2.55
CA PRO A 437 34.74 9.38 3.10
C PRO A 437 33.72 9.43 4.24
N VAL A 438 33.85 10.40 5.16
CA VAL A 438 32.93 10.53 6.29
C VAL A 438 31.59 11.11 5.84
N GLN A 439 31.60 12.14 4.98
CA GLN A 439 30.38 12.69 4.39
C GLN A 439 29.58 11.63 3.63
N ASN A 440 30.24 10.79 2.82
CA ASN A 440 29.59 9.72 2.08
C ASN A 440 28.99 8.65 3.00
N LEU A 441 29.65 8.36 4.13
CA LEU A 441 29.08 7.47 5.13
C LEU A 441 27.82 8.06 5.78
N VAL A 442 27.84 9.35 6.14
CA VAL A 442 26.67 10.07 6.66
C VAL A 442 25.51 9.99 5.66
N MET A 443 25.75 10.35 4.40
CA MET A 443 24.73 10.32 3.35
C MET A 443 24.20 8.90 3.10
N LYS A 444 25.07 7.89 3.11
CA LYS A 444 24.68 6.49 2.93
C LYS A 444 23.85 5.99 4.11
N SER A 445 24.21 6.33 5.34
CA SER A 445 23.44 5.96 6.54
C SER A 445 22.05 6.58 6.51
N LEU A 446 21.93 7.86 6.12
CA LEU A 446 20.64 8.54 5.95
C LEU A 446 19.80 7.90 4.83
N ALA A 447 20.40 7.62 3.67
CA ALA A 447 19.71 7.00 2.55
C ALA A 447 19.22 5.58 2.87
N ASN A 448 19.97 4.79 3.65
CA ASN A 448 19.55 3.46 4.11
C ASN A 448 18.31 3.51 5.03
N GLU A 449 18.08 4.63 5.69
CA GLU A 449 16.88 4.92 6.48
C GLU A 449 15.82 5.69 5.68
N CYS A 450 15.90 5.66 4.34
CA CYS A 450 14.99 6.35 3.42
C CYS A 450 15.00 7.89 3.52
N VAL A 451 16.02 8.49 4.16
CA VAL A 451 16.18 9.95 4.25
C VAL A 451 17.04 10.44 3.09
N ILE A 452 16.38 10.89 2.02
CA ILE A 452 17.05 11.33 0.78
C ILE A 452 16.94 12.84 0.65
N PHE A 453 18.08 13.51 0.58
CA PHE A 453 18.17 14.94 0.30
C PHE A 453 18.11 15.18 -1.21
N ALA A 454 17.18 16.04 -1.64
CA ALA A 454 17.06 16.47 -3.03
C ALA A 454 18.27 17.29 -3.49
N GLU A 455 18.88 18.03 -2.55
CA GLU A 455 20.08 18.81 -2.79
C GLU A 455 20.94 18.85 -1.51
N VAL A 456 22.26 18.80 -1.66
CA VAL A 456 23.24 18.93 -0.58
C VAL A 456 24.15 20.10 -0.90
N ILE A 457 24.01 21.18 -0.13
CA ILE A 457 24.67 22.46 -0.36
C ILE A 457 25.76 22.62 0.70
N ILE A 458 27.00 22.71 0.22
CA ILE A 458 28.20 22.78 1.05
C ILE A 458 28.93 24.08 0.72
N ASP A 459 28.95 25.02 1.65
CA ASP A 459 29.86 26.16 1.60
C ASP A 459 31.23 25.78 2.17
N ARG A 460 32.31 26.29 1.59
CA ARG A 460 33.69 25.90 1.94
C ARG A 460 34.49 27.03 2.60
N THR A 461 33.90 28.21 2.68
CA THR A 461 34.60 29.44 3.08
C THR A 461 34.72 29.55 4.59
N LEU A 462 35.71 30.29 5.06
CA LEU A 462 35.90 30.59 6.48
C LEU A 462 34.99 31.76 6.92
N PRO A 463 34.57 31.83 8.20
CA PRO A 463 33.78 32.94 8.72
C PRO A 463 34.36 34.33 8.42
N ALA A 464 35.68 34.48 8.50
CA ALA A 464 36.37 35.75 8.28
C ALA A 464 36.25 36.28 6.84
N GLU A 465 35.94 35.41 5.87
CA GLU A 465 35.80 35.79 4.46
C GLU A 465 34.47 36.48 4.15
N ASN A 466 33.48 36.40 5.04
CA ASN A 466 32.16 37.01 4.89
C ASN A 466 31.51 36.73 3.52
N ALA A 467 31.70 35.53 2.99
CA ALA A 467 31.20 35.17 1.67
C ALA A 467 29.66 35.13 1.64
N PRO A 468 29.00 35.64 0.59
CA PRO A 468 27.53 35.62 0.49
C PRO A 468 26.95 34.21 0.32
N THR A 469 27.81 33.22 0.03
CA THR A 469 27.48 31.80 -0.10
C THR A 469 27.41 31.08 1.25
N ARG A 470 28.10 31.61 2.28
CA ARG A 470 28.14 31.05 3.64
C ARG A 470 26.87 31.38 4.39
N LYS A 471 26.25 30.41 5.08
CA LYS A 471 25.12 30.68 5.98
C LYS A 471 25.54 31.69 7.06
N PRO A 472 24.74 32.73 7.36
CA PRO A 472 23.32 32.91 7.00
C PRO A 472 23.04 33.52 5.61
N GLY A 473 24.05 33.75 4.78
CA GLY A 473 23.90 34.18 3.39
C GLY A 473 23.14 33.16 2.54
N THR A 474 22.47 33.63 1.49
CA THR A 474 21.52 32.84 0.69
C THR A 474 21.97 32.61 -0.75
N ALA A 475 23.20 33.00 -1.13
CA ALA A 475 23.62 32.98 -2.53
C ALA A 475 23.58 31.58 -3.17
N LEU A 476 23.88 30.52 -2.40
CA LEU A 476 23.78 29.13 -2.86
C LEU A 476 22.34 28.59 -2.90
N LEU A 477 21.38 29.31 -2.32
CA LEU A 477 19.98 28.92 -2.21
C LEU A 477 19.07 29.74 -3.14
N SER A 478 19.66 30.54 -4.03
CA SER A 478 18.95 31.47 -4.92
C SER A 478 17.86 30.80 -5.78
N ARG A 479 18.03 29.52 -6.12
CA ARG A 479 17.05 28.69 -6.83
C ARG A 479 15.69 28.61 -6.14
N TYR A 480 15.66 28.67 -4.82
CA TYR A 480 14.44 28.54 -4.02
C TYR A 480 13.74 29.89 -3.82
N ILE A 481 14.48 31.00 -3.92
CA ILE A 481 14.01 32.35 -3.63
C ILE A 481 13.29 32.94 -4.85
N ASN A 482 12.12 33.56 -4.64
CA ASN A 482 11.28 34.11 -5.70
C ASN A 482 10.86 33.08 -6.77
N ASN A 483 10.91 31.80 -6.42
CA ASN A 483 10.50 30.71 -7.30
C ASN A 483 9.07 30.28 -6.95
N PRO A 484 8.08 30.44 -7.86
CA PRO A 484 6.69 30.10 -7.59
C PRO A 484 6.45 28.59 -7.39
N ASP A 485 7.42 27.74 -7.76
CA ASP A 485 7.34 26.30 -7.53
C ASP A 485 7.49 25.94 -6.04
N TYR A 486 7.96 26.87 -5.21
CA TYR A 486 8.25 26.65 -3.78
C TYR A 486 7.44 27.58 -2.86
N ASP A 487 6.81 26.99 -1.85
CA ASP A 487 6.08 27.67 -0.78
C ASP A 487 7.02 27.91 0.41
N LEU A 488 7.85 28.95 0.30
CA LEU A 488 8.82 29.28 1.35
C LEU A 488 8.15 29.71 2.67
N LEU A 489 6.95 30.29 2.62
CA LEU A 489 6.19 30.69 3.81
C LEU A 489 5.78 29.49 4.68
N ASN A 490 5.59 28.33 4.06
CA ASN A 490 5.31 27.07 4.74
C ASN A 490 6.49 26.09 4.71
N SER A 491 7.69 26.60 4.43
CA SER A 491 8.96 25.87 4.52
C SER A 491 9.71 26.22 5.81
N TYR A 492 10.68 25.39 6.19
CA TYR A 492 11.40 25.54 7.45
C TYR A 492 12.92 25.41 7.26
N VAL A 493 13.67 26.09 8.13
CA VAL A 493 15.07 25.80 8.40
C VAL A 493 15.18 25.10 9.75
N ILE A 494 15.92 24.00 9.79
CA ILE A 494 16.23 23.23 11.00
C ILE A 494 17.73 23.37 11.25
N GLY A 495 18.10 23.87 12.41
CA GLY A 495 19.50 24.07 12.79
C GLY A 495 19.64 24.26 14.29
N ASP A 496 20.85 24.07 14.81
CA ASP A 496 21.20 24.26 16.21
C ASP A 496 21.75 25.68 16.50
N ARG A 497 22.30 26.35 15.49
CA ARG A 497 22.91 27.68 15.64
C ARG A 497 21.93 28.81 15.33
N ILE A 498 22.16 29.97 15.95
CA ILE A 498 21.35 31.16 15.65
C ILE A 498 21.51 31.64 14.20
N THR A 499 22.64 31.32 13.56
CA THR A 499 22.89 31.57 12.14
C THR A 499 21.89 30.83 11.24
N ASP A 500 21.39 29.66 11.63
CA ASP A 500 20.36 28.95 10.87
C ASP A 500 19.00 29.64 11.00
N MET A 501 18.70 30.21 12.17
CA MET A 501 17.48 31.01 12.36
C MET A 501 17.55 32.33 11.58
N GLN A 502 18.73 32.94 11.51
CA GLN A 502 18.97 34.10 10.65
C GLN A 502 18.84 33.72 9.16
N LEU A 503 19.30 32.52 8.76
CA LEU A 503 19.07 32.00 7.40
C LEU A 503 17.58 31.84 7.11
N ALA A 504 16.80 31.30 8.06
CA ALA A 504 15.35 31.16 7.92
C ALA A 504 14.68 32.50 7.61
N LYS A 505 15.06 33.54 8.36
CA LYS A 505 14.59 34.91 8.12
C LYS A 505 14.99 35.42 6.73
N ASN A 506 16.23 35.19 6.31
CA ASN A 506 16.73 35.63 5.00
C ASN A 506 16.05 34.92 3.82
N LEU A 507 15.62 33.67 4.01
CA LEU A 507 14.84 32.91 3.02
C LEU A 507 13.33 33.21 3.07
N ASN A 508 12.86 33.96 4.08
CA ASN A 508 11.44 34.14 4.37
C ASN A 508 10.72 32.80 4.68
N CYS A 509 11.41 31.93 5.41
CA CYS A 509 10.93 30.65 5.95
C CYS A 509 10.76 30.74 7.47
N LYS A 510 10.14 29.71 8.06
CA LYS A 510 10.05 29.54 9.53
C LYS A 510 11.30 28.82 10.07
N GLY A 511 11.64 29.03 11.34
CA GLY A 511 12.78 28.38 12.00
C GLY A 511 12.34 27.34 13.02
N LEU A 512 12.94 26.14 12.97
CA LEU A 512 12.87 25.11 14.01
C LEU A 512 14.24 25.03 14.66
N TRP A 513 14.36 25.60 15.86
CA TRP A 513 15.64 25.76 16.54
C TRP A 513 15.91 24.58 17.47
N LEU A 514 16.91 23.75 17.12
CA LEU A 514 17.41 22.66 17.94
C LEU A 514 18.41 23.19 18.99
N ASN A 515 17.91 23.95 19.95
CA ASN A 515 18.72 24.75 20.85
C ASN A 515 19.27 23.96 22.05
N MET A 516 20.59 23.71 22.05
CA MET A 516 21.33 23.19 23.20
C MET A 516 22.14 24.28 23.93
N ASP A 517 22.55 25.33 23.21
CA ASP A 517 23.19 26.54 23.74
C ASP A 517 22.81 27.76 22.88
N PRO A 518 22.07 28.74 23.44
CA PRO A 518 21.56 29.87 22.67
C PRO A 518 22.64 30.83 22.15
N THR A 519 23.89 30.71 22.62
CA THR A 519 24.99 31.63 22.28
C THR A 519 25.79 31.21 21.04
N LEU A 520 25.57 30.00 20.52
CA LEU A 520 26.29 29.46 19.36
C LEU A 520 26.00 30.26 18.08
N GLY A 521 27.05 30.81 17.46
CA GLY A 521 26.97 31.61 16.23
C GLY A 521 26.60 33.09 16.43
N GLN A 522 26.50 33.57 17.68
CA GLN A 522 26.06 34.94 17.97
C GLN A 522 26.96 36.04 17.36
N THR A 523 28.27 35.78 17.21
CA THR A 523 29.22 36.72 16.61
C THR A 523 29.10 36.85 15.09
N GLU A 524 28.33 35.97 14.45
CA GLU A 524 28.16 35.88 12.99
C GLU A 524 26.81 36.44 12.51
N ILE A 525 25.99 37.02 13.40
CA ILE A 525 24.69 37.62 13.07
C ILE A 525 24.65 39.12 13.38
N SER A 526 23.79 39.85 12.65
CA SER A 526 23.57 41.28 12.83
C SER A 526 22.38 41.65 13.73
N HIS A 527 21.47 40.70 14.00
CA HIS A 527 20.27 40.89 14.83
C HIS A 527 20.48 40.35 16.26
N THR A 528 19.62 40.75 17.20
CA THR A 528 19.62 40.16 18.54
C THR A 528 18.90 38.81 18.54
N ILE A 529 19.30 37.91 19.44
CA ILE A 529 18.67 36.57 19.58
C ILE A 529 17.17 36.71 19.87
N ASP A 530 16.78 37.69 20.69
CA ASP A 530 15.38 37.91 21.08
C ASP A 530 14.50 38.35 19.91
N ASP A 531 15.06 39.07 18.93
CA ASP A 531 14.32 39.48 17.72
C ASP A 531 14.05 38.27 16.84
N LEU A 532 15.07 37.46 16.55
CA LEU A 532 14.93 36.25 15.74
C LEU A 532 13.98 35.24 16.39
N ARG A 533 14.09 35.05 17.72
CA ARG A 533 13.21 34.15 18.47
C ARG A 533 11.74 34.54 18.35
N LYS A 534 11.41 35.84 18.29
CA LYS A 534 10.02 36.31 18.15
C LYS A 534 9.52 36.30 16.72
N GLU A 535 10.38 36.58 15.75
CA GLU A 535 9.97 36.79 14.36
C GLU A 535 9.89 35.50 13.54
N VAL A 536 10.82 34.57 13.74
CA VAL A 536 11.00 33.43 12.82
C VAL A 536 10.97 32.07 13.51
N VAL A 537 11.39 31.96 14.76
CA VAL A 537 11.41 30.68 15.48
C VAL A 537 9.99 30.28 15.88
N VAL A 538 9.50 29.18 15.30
CA VAL A 538 8.16 28.65 15.60
C VAL A 538 8.19 27.45 16.54
N LEU A 539 9.37 26.83 16.71
CA LEU A 539 9.62 25.77 17.68
C LEU A 539 11.06 25.92 18.18
N GLU A 540 11.23 25.86 19.50
CA GLU A 540 12.52 25.74 20.17
C GLU A 540 12.50 24.44 20.99
N THR A 541 13.42 23.52 20.70
CA THR A 541 13.47 22.18 21.31
C THR A 541 14.91 21.65 21.40
N SER A 542 15.13 20.61 22.20
CA SER A 542 16.40 19.90 22.31
C SER A 542 16.43 18.56 21.54
N GLY A 543 15.34 18.15 20.87
CA GLY A 543 15.26 16.82 20.24
C GLY A 543 14.36 16.70 19.01
N TRP A 544 14.63 15.68 18.19
CA TRP A 544 13.95 15.42 16.92
C TRP A 544 12.47 15.01 17.04
N ALA A 545 12.06 14.47 18.20
CA ALA A 545 10.68 14.08 18.45
C ALA A 545 9.71 15.26 18.32
N ASP A 546 10.05 16.39 18.95
CA ASP A 546 9.21 17.58 18.95
C ASP A 546 9.14 18.20 17.55
N ILE A 547 10.25 18.20 16.81
CA ILE A 547 10.33 18.64 15.41
C ILE A 547 9.34 17.84 14.55
N TYR A 548 9.41 16.51 14.63
CA TYR A 548 8.51 15.63 13.87
C TYR A 548 7.03 15.88 14.25
N HIS A 549 6.71 15.91 15.54
CA HIS A 549 5.34 16.12 16.00
C HIS A 549 4.80 17.49 15.54
N TYR A 550 5.61 18.54 15.61
CA TYR A 550 5.22 19.86 15.13
C TYR A 550 4.99 19.88 13.61
N LEU A 551 5.85 19.23 12.83
CA LEU A 551 5.71 19.16 11.38
C LEU A 551 4.52 18.31 10.93
N LYS A 552 4.22 17.21 11.65
CA LYS A 552 3.08 16.31 11.37
C LYS A 552 1.75 16.90 11.83
N LEU A 553 1.73 17.47 13.02
CA LEU A 553 0.55 18.04 13.66
C LEU A 553 0.85 19.48 14.08
N PRO A 554 0.89 20.42 13.12
CA PRO A 554 1.08 21.81 13.48
C PRO A 554 -0.04 22.25 14.42
N PRO A 555 0.29 23.03 15.48
CA PRO A 555 -0.67 23.42 16.49
C PRO A 555 -1.78 24.27 15.87
N ARG A 556 -3.03 23.94 16.18
CA ARG A 556 -4.21 24.66 15.66
C ARG A 556 -4.51 25.88 16.53
N ILE A 557 -3.67 26.89 16.37
CA ILE A 557 -3.78 28.17 17.08
C ILE A 557 -4.34 29.22 16.13
N VAL A 558 -5.44 29.86 16.53
CA VAL A 558 -6.06 30.95 15.77
C VAL A 558 -6.37 32.11 16.69
N THR A 559 -5.97 33.30 16.25
CA THR A 559 -6.49 34.57 16.74
C THR A 559 -7.48 35.10 15.71
N HIS A 560 -8.73 35.31 16.12
CA HIS A 560 -9.80 35.83 15.28
C HIS A 560 -10.41 37.08 15.92
N GLN A 561 -10.66 38.09 15.09
CA GLN A 561 -11.30 39.33 15.51
C GLN A 561 -12.59 39.52 14.72
N ARG A 562 -13.65 39.88 15.45
CA ARG A 562 -14.96 40.24 14.91
C ARG A 562 -15.36 41.57 15.53
N ASN A 563 -15.53 42.58 14.68
CA ASN A 563 -15.91 43.93 15.10
C ASN A 563 -17.18 44.34 14.36
N THR A 564 -18.24 44.65 15.10
CA THR A 564 -19.48 45.26 14.63
C THR A 564 -19.61 46.66 15.25
N ASN A 565 -20.73 47.35 14.98
CA ASN A 565 -21.03 48.60 15.69
C ASN A 565 -21.46 48.36 17.15
N GLU A 566 -21.90 47.15 17.47
CA GLU A 566 -22.44 46.74 18.78
C GLU A 566 -21.37 46.05 19.63
N THR A 567 -20.49 45.25 19.02
CA THR A 567 -19.50 44.43 19.73
C THR A 567 -18.10 44.49 19.11
N LYS A 568 -17.08 44.36 19.95
CA LYS A 568 -15.68 44.12 19.53
C LYS A 568 -15.15 42.90 20.25
N ILE A 569 -14.90 41.84 19.50
CA ILE A 569 -14.58 40.52 20.05
C ILE A 569 -13.26 40.03 19.47
N THR A 570 -12.36 39.62 20.37
CA THR A 570 -11.15 38.87 20.03
C THR A 570 -11.23 37.49 20.65
N VAL A 571 -11.01 36.46 19.84
CA VAL A 571 -10.97 35.06 20.26
C VAL A 571 -9.60 34.50 19.92
N GLU A 572 -8.89 34.00 20.92
CA GLU A 572 -7.68 33.19 20.76
C GLU A 572 -8.03 31.75 21.16
N VAL A 573 -7.86 30.81 20.23
CA VAL A 573 -8.13 29.39 20.46
C VAL A 573 -6.91 28.56 20.09
N ASN A 574 -6.54 27.63 20.97
CA ASN A 574 -5.61 26.54 20.69
C ASN A 574 -6.34 25.21 20.88
N LEU A 575 -6.72 24.54 19.78
CA LEU A 575 -7.45 23.27 19.86
C LEU A 575 -6.63 22.11 20.45
N ASP A 576 -5.30 22.26 20.46
CA ASP A 576 -4.34 21.28 20.96
C ASP A 576 -3.77 21.69 22.33
N GLY A 577 -4.52 22.52 23.07
CA GLY A 577 -4.11 23.11 24.34
C GLY A 577 -4.20 22.19 25.55
N SER A 578 -4.12 22.81 26.72
CA SER A 578 -4.14 22.16 28.04
C SER A 578 -5.39 22.47 28.87
N GLY A 579 -6.30 23.28 28.33
CA GLY A 579 -7.50 23.74 29.02
C GLY A 579 -7.32 25.04 29.80
N LYS A 580 -6.36 25.89 29.41
CA LYS A 580 -6.18 27.24 29.96
C LYS A 580 -7.31 28.14 29.45
N ALA A 581 -7.86 28.96 30.35
CA ALA A 581 -8.95 29.86 30.02
C ALA A 581 -8.64 31.29 30.48
N ASN A 582 -8.98 32.27 29.66
CA ASN A 582 -8.94 33.70 29.99
C ASN A 582 -10.09 34.41 29.27
N ASN A 583 -11.32 34.14 29.71
CA ASN A 583 -12.53 34.67 29.10
C ASN A 583 -13.06 35.89 29.86
N LYS A 584 -13.37 36.95 29.11
CA LYS A 584 -13.82 38.25 29.59
C LYS A 584 -14.88 38.79 28.63
N THR A 585 -16.13 38.41 28.86
CA THR A 585 -17.29 38.88 28.09
C THR A 585 -18.05 40.01 28.77
N GLY A 586 -17.76 40.26 30.05
CA GLY A 586 -18.52 41.17 30.91
C GLY A 586 -19.69 40.51 31.63
N LEU A 587 -19.99 39.24 31.32
CA LEU A 587 -21.02 38.44 31.96
C LEU A 587 -20.38 37.27 32.72
N ALA A 588 -20.24 37.42 34.05
CA ALA A 588 -19.47 36.47 34.88
C ALA A 588 -19.94 35.00 34.78
N PHE A 589 -21.25 34.77 34.66
CA PHE A 589 -21.78 33.41 34.48
C PHE A 589 -21.40 32.83 33.11
N PHE A 590 -21.43 33.64 32.06
CA PHE A 590 -21.09 33.21 30.71
C PHE A 590 -19.58 32.96 30.58
N ASP A 591 -18.75 33.82 31.18
CA ASP A 591 -17.30 33.60 31.29
C ASP A 591 -17.00 32.25 31.95
N HIS A 592 -17.70 31.93 33.04
CA HIS A 592 -17.57 30.64 33.70
C HIS A 592 -17.96 29.46 32.79
N MET A 593 -19.04 29.57 32.02
CA MET A 593 -19.45 28.53 31.06
C MET A 593 -18.39 28.33 29.95
N LEU A 594 -17.79 29.41 29.45
CA LEU A 594 -16.72 29.36 28.45
C LEU A 594 -15.43 28.75 29.03
N ASP A 595 -15.12 29.00 30.31
CA ASP A 595 -14.00 28.35 31.00
C ASP A 595 -14.20 26.83 31.10
N GLN A 596 -15.45 26.37 31.26
CA GLN A 596 -15.78 24.94 31.20
C GLN A 596 -15.51 24.36 29.81
N VAL A 597 -15.77 25.11 28.74
CA VAL A 597 -15.46 24.69 27.35
C VAL A 597 -13.96 24.47 27.18
N ALA A 598 -13.14 25.41 27.64
CA ALA A 598 -11.69 25.26 27.59
C ALA A 598 -11.23 24.03 28.38
N ARG A 599 -11.64 23.94 29.66
CA ARG A 599 -11.15 22.93 30.60
C ARG A 599 -11.58 21.51 30.22
N HIS A 600 -12.84 21.30 29.88
CA HIS A 600 -13.36 19.98 29.52
C HIS A 600 -13.10 19.62 28.05
N GLY A 601 -12.90 20.63 27.19
CA GLY A 601 -12.49 20.48 25.81
C GLY A 601 -11.00 20.17 25.65
N ASN A 602 -10.19 20.43 26.69
CA ASN A 602 -8.74 20.36 26.62
C ASN A 602 -8.18 21.23 25.47
N MET A 603 -8.74 22.43 25.35
CA MET A 603 -8.33 23.48 24.41
C MET A 603 -8.03 24.74 25.21
N ASP A 604 -7.03 25.52 24.80
CA ASP A 604 -6.82 26.83 25.43
C ASP A 604 -7.73 27.86 24.75
N LEU A 605 -8.40 28.69 25.54
CA LEU A 605 -9.39 29.65 25.05
C LEU A 605 -9.26 30.98 25.79
N ALA A 606 -9.06 32.06 25.03
CA ALA A 606 -9.16 33.41 25.56
C ALA A 606 -10.11 34.24 24.70
N ILE A 607 -11.20 34.69 25.30
CA ILE A 607 -12.20 35.53 24.65
C ILE A 607 -12.21 36.88 25.36
N THR A 608 -12.07 37.96 24.59
CA THR A 608 -12.32 39.32 25.10
C THR A 608 -13.44 39.92 24.26
N CYS A 609 -14.59 40.18 24.88
CA CYS A 609 -15.71 40.89 24.26
C CYS A 609 -15.90 42.24 24.95
N ASN A 610 -15.91 43.29 24.15
CA ASN A 610 -16.37 44.62 24.54
C ASN A 610 -17.66 44.90 23.78
N GLY A 611 -18.79 44.58 24.40
CA GLY A 611 -20.13 44.70 23.81
C GLY A 611 -20.99 45.78 24.47
N ASP A 612 -22.19 45.92 23.96
CA ASP A 612 -23.20 46.90 24.32
C ASP A 612 -24.08 46.47 25.52
N LEU A 613 -23.47 45.90 26.57
CA LEU A 613 -24.16 45.42 27.79
C LEU A 613 -25.00 46.47 28.53
N HIS A 614 -24.91 47.75 28.15
CA HIS A 614 -25.73 48.84 28.66
C HIS A 614 -27.11 48.94 27.98
N ILE A 615 -27.27 48.30 26.80
CA ILE A 615 -28.54 48.13 26.09
C ILE A 615 -29.15 46.80 26.54
N ASP A 616 -28.52 45.70 26.14
CA ASP A 616 -28.79 44.33 26.61
C ASP A 616 -27.58 43.41 26.34
N GLU A 617 -27.67 42.18 26.83
CA GLU A 617 -26.68 41.12 26.67
C GLU A 617 -26.77 40.35 25.34
N HIS A 618 -27.78 40.64 24.52
CA HIS A 618 -28.18 39.82 23.37
C HIS A 618 -27.05 39.73 22.34
N HIS A 619 -26.61 40.88 21.83
CA HIS A 619 -25.55 40.94 20.82
C HIS A 619 -24.23 40.40 21.39
N SER A 620 -23.91 40.72 22.64
CA SER A 620 -22.69 40.28 23.30
C SER A 620 -22.57 38.75 23.36
N ILE A 621 -23.66 38.04 23.68
CA ILE A 621 -23.68 36.57 23.72
C ILE A 621 -23.70 35.99 22.29
N GLU A 622 -24.55 36.53 21.42
CA GLU A 622 -24.73 36.02 20.06
C GLU A 622 -23.45 36.16 19.23
N ASP A 623 -22.86 37.36 19.17
CA ASP A 623 -21.63 37.61 18.44
C ASP A 623 -20.44 36.88 19.05
N THR A 624 -20.43 36.63 20.37
CA THR A 624 -19.41 35.76 20.98
C THR A 624 -19.53 34.33 20.45
N GLY A 625 -20.75 33.81 20.30
CA GLY A 625 -21.01 32.52 19.66
C GLY A 625 -20.53 32.48 18.20
N ILE A 626 -20.79 33.54 17.43
CA ILE A 626 -20.32 33.68 16.04
C ILE A 626 -18.79 33.72 15.99
N ALA A 627 -18.16 34.60 16.76
CA ALA A 627 -16.71 34.78 16.77
C ALA A 627 -15.99 33.49 17.19
N LEU A 628 -16.52 32.78 18.20
CA LEU A 628 -16.00 31.48 18.61
C LEU A 628 -16.16 30.41 17.52
N GLY A 629 -17.34 30.33 16.88
CA GLY A 629 -17.57 29.40 15.79
C GLY A 629 -16.67 29.66 14.58
N GLU A 630 -16.48 30.93 14.19
CA GLU A 630 -15.56 31.36 13.14
C GLU A 630 -14.11 31.00 13.49
N ALA A 631 -13.68 31.24 14.74
CA ALA A 631 -12.36 30.88 15.22
C ALA A 631 -12.12 29.37 15.18
N LEU A 632 -13.10 28.56 15.63
CA LEU A 632 -13.01 27.10 15.55
C LEU A 632 -12.97 26.59 14.11
N ALA A 633 -13.81 27.13 13.22
CA ALA A 633 -13.78 26.75 11.80
C ALA A 633 -12.42 27.05 11.16
N LYS A 634 -11.83 28.21 11.48
CA LYS A 634 -10.49 28.58 11.03
C LYS A 634 -9.42 27.66 11.62
N ALA A 635 -9.50 27.34 12.90
CA ALA A 635 -8.53 26.50 13.59
C ALA A 635 -8.59 25.04 13.13
N LEU A 636 -9.76 24.55 12.74
CA LEU A 636 -9.92 23.23 12.16
C LEU A 636 -9.25 23.09 10.79
N GLY A 637 -9.23 24.15 9.97
CA GLY A 637 -8.50 24.19 8.70
C GLY A 637 -8.85 23.02 7.76
N ASP A 638 -7.83 22.35 7.21
CA ASP A 638 -8.00 21.07 6.51
C ASP A 638 -8.38 20.00 7.53
N LYS A 639 -9.58 19.44 7.38
CA LYS A 639 -10.20 18.48 8.31
C LYS A 639 -9.69 17.05 8.09
N LYS A 640 -8.52 16.87 7.48
CA LYS A 640 -7.87 15.57 7.38
C LYS A 640 -7.41 15.07 8.74
N GLY A 641 -7.60 13.78 8.96
CA GLY A 641 -7.19 13.08 10.15
C GLY A 641 -7.86 13.48 11.47
N ILE A 642 -8.88 14.34 11.45
CA ILE A 642 -9.75 14.53 12.63
C ILE A 642 -10.83 13.44 12.68
N GLU A 643 -11.30 13.11 13.88
CA GLU A 643 -12.47 12.22 14.06
C GLU A 643 -13.75 12.78 13.44
N ARG A 644 -13.84 14.12 13.34
CA ARG A 644 -14.97 14.92 12.78
C ARG A 644 -16.26 14.83 13.59
N TYR A 645 -16.62 13.66 14.09
CA TYR A 645 -17.81 13.39 14.86
C TYR A 645 -17.48 13.30 16.35
N GLY A 646 -18.27 14.00 17.16
CA GLY A 646 -18.27 13.84 18.61
C GLY A 646 -19.68 13.51 19.04
N PHE A 647 -19.88 12.43 19.79
CA PHE A 647 -21.23 12.04 20.17
C PHE A 647 -21.26 11.30 21.51
N SER A 648 -22.43 11.38 22.13
CA SER A 648 -22.76 10.76 23.40
C SER A 648 -23.49 9.43 23.14
N VAL A 649 -22.97 8.27 23.58
CA VAL A 649 -23.68 6.98 23.49
C VAL A 649 -24.13 6.43 24.86
N PRO A 650 -25.32 5.78 24.95
CA PRO A 650 -25.83 5.23 26.21
C PRO A 650 -24.99 4.08 26.81
N SER A 651 -24.29 3.31 25.98
CA SER A 651 -23.58 2.07 26.36
C SER A 651 -22.08 2.24 26.65
N GLY A 652 -21.55 3.47 26.65
CA GLY A 652 -20.16 3.74 26.97
C GLY A 652 -19.51 4.74 26.02
N ARG A 653 -19.15 5.89 26.61
CA ARG A 653 -18.68 7.16 26.03
C ARG A 653 -19.80 8.20 25.82
N GLN A 654 -20.14 8.77 26.98
CA GLN A 654 -20.49 10.18 27.27
C GLN A 654 -21.92 10.68 27.08
N VAL A 655 -22.93 10.05 27.67
CA VAL A 655 -23.98 10.86 28.30
C VAL A 655 -23.36 11.54 29.53
N LEU A 656 -23.59 12.84 29.75
CA LEU A 656 -22.99 13.56 30.89
C LEU A 656 -24.03 13.69 32.02
N PRO A 657 -23.93 12.85 33.07
CA PRO A 657 -24.70 13.07 34.29
C PRO A 657 -24.05 14.20 35.11
N MET A 658 -24.88 15.09 35.63
CA MET A 658 -24.48 16.09 36.62
C MET A 658 -25.62 16.30 37.60
N ASP A 659 -25.45 15.78 38.81
CA ASP A 659 -26.46 15.78 39.88
C ASP A 659 -27.81 15.21 39.41
N ASP A 660 -28.83 16.07 39.27
CA ASP A 660 -30.18 15.73 38.82
C ASP A 660 -30.36 15.82 37.29
N CYS A 661 -29.32 16.22 36.56
CA CYS A 661 -29.38 16.50 35.13
C CYS A 661 -28.66 15.44 34.29
N LEU A 662 -29.21 15.19 33.10
CA LEU A 662 -28.64 14.32 32.09
C LEU A 662 -28.58 15.06 30.75
N SER A 663 -27.37 15.30 30.24
CA SER A 663 -27.16 15.97 28.95
C SER A 663 -26.56 15.04 27.90
N GLN A 664 -27.11 15.13 26.69
CA GLN A 664 -26.66 14.44 25.49
C GLN A 664 -26.33 15.50 24.42
N VAL A 665 -25.10 15.45 23.93
CA VAL A 665 -24.66 16.30 22.83
C VAL A 665 -24.06 15.44 21.72
N ALA A 666 -24.35 15.79 20.47
CA ALA A 666 -23.66 15.26 19.30
C ALA A 666 -23.30 16.39 18.34
N ILE A 667 -22.10 16.34 17.79
CA ILE A 667 -21.54 17.32 16.88
C ILE A 667 -20.93 16.63 15.65
N ASP A 668 -21.10 17.25 14.48
CA ASP A 668 -20.43 16.88 13.23
C ASP A 668 -19.86 18.14 12.57
N PHE A 669 -18.53 18.23 12.45
CA PHE A 669 -17.84 19.28 11.69
C PHE A 669 -17.90 19.06 10.17
N GLY A 670 -19.08 18.70 9.65
CA GLY A 670 -19.32 18.30 8.27
C GLY A 670 -19.41 19.45 7.25
N GLY A 671 -19.19 20.70 7.66
CA GLY A 671 -19.21 21.88 6.79
C GLY A 671 -20.60 22.42 6.46
N ARG A 672 -21.66 21.88 7.08
CA ARG A 672 -23.03 22.37 6.99
C ARG A 672 -23.53 22.67 8.41
N SER A 673 -24.30 23.74 8.56
CA SER A 673 -24.92 24.06 9.84
C SER A 673 -26.30 23.44 9.95
N TRP A 674 -26.56 22.87 11.12
CA TRP A 674 -27.89 22.41 11.52
C TRP A 674 -27.92 22.30 13.03
N ILE A 675 -28.95 22.82 13.69
CA ILE A 675 -29.11 22.64 15.14
C ILE A 675 -30.41 21.91 15.46
N VAL A 676 -30.33 20.98 16.41
CA VAL A 676 -31.48 20.42 17.12
C VAL A 676 -31.32 20.74 18.59
N TRP A 677 -32.34 21.35 19.19
CA TRP A 677 -32.34 21.78 20.58
C TRP A 677 -33.56 21.22 21.30
N ASP A 678 -33.32 20.30 22.23
CA ASP A 678 -34.30 19.66 23.10
C ASP A 678 -33.92 19.88 24.57
N ALA A 679 -33.96 21.15 24.99
CA ALA A 679 -33.73 21.55 26.36
C ALA A 679 -34.65 22.73 26.72
N THR A 680 -35.47 22.55 27.76
CA THR A 680 -36.42 23.57 28.22
C THR A 680 -35.96 24.14 29.56
N PHE A 681 -35.95 25.46 29.65
CA PHE A 681 -35.63 26.22 30.85
C PHE A 681 -36.85 26.96 31.37
N LYS A 682 -37.15 26.84 32.66
CA LYS A 682 -38.32 27.47 33.30
C LYS A 682 -37.99 28.82 33.97
N ARG A 683 -36.71 29.10 34.21
CA ARG A 683 -36.23 30.34 34.83
C ARG A 683 -35.89 31.37 33.77
N GLU A 684 -36.14 32.65 34.04
CA GLU A 684 -35.85 33.75 33.11
C GLU A 684 -34.33 33.95 32.89
N LYS A 685 -33.54 34.01 33.98
CA LYS A 685 -32.07 34.17 33.93
C LYS A 685 -31.33 33.22 34.87
N ILE A 686 -30.10 32.84 34.51
CA ILE A 686 -29.14 32.15 35.38
C ILE A 686 -27.90 33.04 35.51
N GLY A 687 -27.63 33.51 36.73
CA GLY A 687 -26.77 34.69 36.89
C GLY A 687 -27.38 35.87 36.13
N GLU A 688 -26.57 36.53 35.30
CA GLU A 688 -27.00 37.64 34.44
C GLU A 688 -27.39 37.20 33.02
N MET A 689 -27.32 35.89 32.69
CA MET A 689 -27.58 35.39 31.34
C MET A 689 -29.04 34.91 31.20
N PRO A 690 -29.84 35.44 30.25
CA PRO A 690 -31.18 34.96 29.94
C PRO A 690 -31.14 33.54 29.39
N THR A 691 -32.09 32.72 29.80
CA THR A 691 -32.11 31.31 29.40
C THR A 691 -32.46 31.11 27.92
N GLU A 692 -33.17 32.06 27.30
CA GLU A 692 -33.40 32.06 25.85
C GLU A 692 -32.09 32.18 25.06
N MET A 693 -31.10 32.91 25.59
CA MET A 693 -29.83 33.16 24.91
C MET A 693 -28.94 31.92 24.82
N PHE A 694 -29.22 30.86 25.57
CA PHE A 694 -28.51 29.59 25.40
C PHE A 694 -28.71 29.02 23.99
N PHE A 695 -29.96 28.99 23.50
CA PHE A 695 -30.23 28.52 22.14
C PHE A 695 -29.56 29.41 21.10
N HIS A 696 -29.64 30.73 21.27
CA HIS A 696 -29.02 31.70 20.35
C HIS A 696 -27.50 31.53 20.27
N PHE A 697 -26.82 31.38 21.41
CA PHE A 697 -25.38 31.11 21.45
C PHE A 697 -25.02 29.85 20.64
N PHE A 698 -25.69 28.73 20.90
CA PHE A 698 -25.38 27.47 20.21
C PHE A 698 -25.80 27.48 18.73
N LYS A 699 -26.87 28.18 18.38
CA LYS A 699 -27.29 28.38 16.98
C LYS A 699 -26.24 29.17 16.22
N SER A 700 -25.81 30.29 16.77
CA SER A 700 -24.80 31.18 16.18
C SER A 700 -23.45 30.51 16.06
N PHE A 701 -23.04 29.76 17.10
CA PHE A 701 -21.87 28.90 17.03
C PHE A 701 -21.99 27.86 15.91
N SER A 702 -23.12 27.14 15.83
CA SER A 702 -23.33 26.08 14.82
C SER A 702 -23.27 26.61 13.39
N ASP A 703 -23.84 27.80 13.15
CA ASP A 703 -23.81 28.46 11.84
C ASP A 703 -22.40 28.90 11.47
N ALA A 704 -21.71 29.60 12.38
CA ALA A 704 -20.37 30.12 12.18
C ALA A 704 -19.32 29.00 12.02
N ALA A 705 -19.41 27.95 12.85
CA ALA A 705 -18.55 26.78 12.78
C ALA A 705 -18.90 25.85 11.60
N ARG A 706 -20.06 26.04 10.97
CA ARG A 706 -20.61 25.18 9.92
C ARG A 706 -20.66 23.71 10.36
N CYS A 707 -21.23 23.48 11.53
CA CYS A 707 -21.35 22.14 12.11
C CYS A 707 -22.80 21.77 12.39
N ASN A 708 -23.12 20.49 12.31
CA ASN A 708 -24.38 19.97 12.84
C ASN A 708 -24.22 19.80 14.34
N LEU A 709 -25.20 20.24 15.12
CA LEU A 709 -25.21 20.18 16.58
C LEU A 709 -26.57 19.66 17.05
N ASN A 710 -26.57 18.62 17.86
CA ASN A 710 -27.77 18.07 18.48
C ASN A 710 -27.57 18.09 20.00
N ILE A 711 -28.45 18.81 20.69
CA ILE A 711 -28.38 18.99 22.15
C ILE A 711 -29.72 18.59 22.74
N LYS A 712 -29.66 17.70 23.74
CA LYS A 712 -30.77 17.32 24.58
C LYS A 712 -30.38 17.36 26.06
N ALA A 713 -31.24 17.90 26.91
CA ALA A 713 -31.01 17.88 28.36
C ALA A 713 -32.31 17.73 29.15
N GLU A 714 -32.26 16.89 30.19
CA GLU A 714 -33.32 16.71 31.19
C GLU A 714 -32.77 16.97 32.60
N GLY A 715 -33.65 17.39 33.53
CA GLY A 715 -33.30 17.76 34.91
C GLY A 715 -34.16 18.91 35.44
N GLU A 716 -34.18 19.08 36.77
CA GLU A 716 -35.02 20.08 37.45
C GLU A 716 -34.24 21.37 37.75
N ASN A 717 -32.95 21.28 38.11
CA ASN A 717 -32.13 22.44 38.40
C ASN A 717 -31.56 23.07 37.11
N GLU A 718 -32.04 24.26 36.77
CA GLU A 718 -31.67 24.96 35.54
C GLU A 718 -30.17 25.29 35.45
N HIS A 719 -29.49 25.51 36.58
CA HIS A 719 -28.05 25.75 36.62
C HIS A 719 -27.27 24.47 36.24
N HIS A 720 -27.61 23.35 36.90
CA HIS A 720 -26.98 22.06 36.60
C HIS A 720 -27.24 21.64 35.16
N LYS A 721 -28.44 21.92 34.64
CA LYS A 721 -28.84 21.59 33.27
C LYS A 721 -27.92 22.28 32.26
N ILE A 722 -27.81 23.61 32.30
CA ILE A 722 -26.97 24.33 31.32
C ILE A 722 -25.47 24.03 31.50
N GLU A 723 -24.99 23.91 32.73
CA GLU A 723 -23.59 23.57 32.98
C GLU A 723 -23.27 22.18 32.42
N SER A 724 -24.20 21.21 32.57
CA SER A 724 -24.04 19.89 31.99
C SER A 724 -24.02 19.92 30.46
N ILE A 725 -24.82 20.80 29.81
CA ILE A 725 -24.78 21.02 28.36
C ILE A 725 -23.41 21.56 27.94
N PHE A 726 -22.90 22.61 28.57
CA PHE A 726 -21.59 23.19 28.22
C PHE A 726 -20.44 22.20 28.42
N LYS A 727 -20.46 21.41 29.50
CA LYS A 727 -19.47 20.35 29.73
C LYS A 727 -19.57 19.23 28.69
N ALA A 728 -20.79 18.82 28.32
CA ALA A 728 -21.00 17.79 27.31
C ALA A 728 -20.53 18.29 25.93
N PHE A 729 -20.91 19.53 25.59
CA PHE A 729 -20.45 20.24 24.40
C PHE A 729 -18.92 20.30 24.31
N ALA A 730 -18.26 20.69 25.40
CA ALA A 730 -16.79 20.73 25.47
C ALA A 730 -16.15 19.37 25.17
N LYS A 731 -16.67 18.30 25.78
CA LYS A 731 -16.11 16.95 25.58
C LYS A 731 -16.38 16.39 24.19
N VAL A 732 -17.53 16.68 23.58
CA VAL A 732 -17.79 16.25 22.20
C VAL A 732 -16.94 17.03 21.21
N ILE A 733 -16.64 18.32 21.47
CA ILE A 733 -15.64 19.05 20.68
C ILE A 733 -14.29 18.36 20.82
N LYS A 734 -13.82 18.09 22.04
CA LYS A 734 -12.56 17.36 22.28
C LYS A 734 -12.48 16.06 21.47
N MET A 735 -13.56 15.30 21.44
CA MET A 735 -13.65 14.08 20.65
C MET A 735 -13.58 14.37 19.14
N ALA A 736 -14.40 15.29 18.65
CA ALA A 736 -14.52 15.59 17.22
C ALA A 736 -13.25 16.24 16.63
N VAL A 737 -12.54 17.06 17.39
CA VAL A 737 -11.32 17.74 16.94
C VAL A 737 -10.06 16.90 17.16
N LYS A 738 -10.17 15.76 17.83
CA LYS A 738 -9.02 14.87 18.06
C LYS A 738 -8.47 14.43 16.70
N ARG A 739 -7.14 14.57 16.54
CA ARG A 739 -6.44 14.05 15.37
C ARG A 739 -5.93 12.64 15.65
N ASP A 740 -6.04 11.75 14.66
CA ASP A 740 -5.36 10.47 14.63
C ASP A 740 -4.04 10.61 13.85
N ILE A 741 -2.93 10.35 14.53
CA ILE A 741 -1.59 10.46 13.96
C ILE A 741 -1.37 9.44 12.83
N ASN A 742 -2.09 8.32 12.86
CA ASN A 742 -1.92 7.21 11.91
C ASN A 742 -2.92 7.25 10.74
N ASN A 743 -3.82 8.22 10.71
CA ASN A 743 -4.87 8.32 9.71
C ASN A 743 -4.99 9.75 9.20
N ASP A 744 -4.46 10.03 8.01
CA ASP A 744 -4.52 11.34 7.35
C ASP A 744 -5.65 11.42 6.31
N SER A 745 -6.61 10.49 6.37
CA SER A 745 -7.75 10.51 5.45
C SER A 745 -8.70 11.67 5.80
N LEU A 746 -9.30 12.27 4.77
CA LEU A 746 -10.44 13.15 4.97
C LEU A 746 -11.63 12.28 5.39
N PRO A 747 -12.28 12.51 6.54
CA PRO A 747 -13.41 11.71 7.01
C PRO A 747 -14.70 12.04 6.22
N SER A 748 -14.67 11.84 4.90
CA SER A 748 -15.75 12.15 3.96
C SER A 748 -15.73 11.20 2.78
N THR A 749 -16.88 10.57 2.52
CA THR A 749 -17.11 9.73 1.33
C THR A 749 -17.21 10.53 0.02
N LYS A 750 -17.30 11.87 0.11
CA LYS A 750 -17.42 12.78 -1.03
C LYS A 750 -16.10 13.43 -1.44
N GLY A 751 -15.02 13.17 -0.71
CA GLY A 751 -13.69 13.74 -0.97
C GLY A 751 -13.53 15.23 -0.66
N ILE A 752 -14.56 15.92 -0.15
CA ILE A 752 -14.54 17.34 0.25
C ILE A 752 -15.33 17.57 1.57
N LEU A 753 -14.92 18.56 2.38
CA LEU A 753 -15.55 19.00 3.66
C LEU A 753 -15.36 20.48 3.96
#